data_AF-A0A316EU01-F1
#
_entry.id   AF-A0A316EU01-F1
#
_cell.length_a   1.000
_cell.length_b   1.000
_cell.length_c   1.000
_cell.angle_alpha   90.00
_cell.angle_beta   90.00
_cell.angle_gamma   90.00
#
_symmetry.space_group_name_H-M   'P 1'
#
loop_
_entity.id
_entity.type
_entity.pdbx_description
1 polymer ?
#
loop_
_entity_poly.entity_id
_entity_poly.type
_entity_poly.pdbx_seq_one_letter_code
_entity_poly.pdbx_strand_id
1 'polypeptide(L)'
;MTRTSPKTSKWGGLAAAALLFLSVTASGPVAVAASTTSAMPTSAAPSMDLYDRVSPYSPADYTADSWALFSSSRTTAHGLVMVRGLKDLVADYKTRSASRYTSDSWTPMAKALDTAASVATNPSATAPEVAAAKTAMVTAADNLVAADEGTFHTITNSTFWNDTSGNPIYSQGGGVFKFGDTYYWYGVHYRGAESYRANPTKKYDNEVSFVSIPVYSSKDLVNWKFENRVATRSTPINNGNTLGQAGWVGRLGVSYNENTGKYVLATQVYVGGGHGVLFLQGDSPTDTFDYGYLQTQITNSPTTGTGDQTVFTDDNGKDYLIFSNREGRSRAFVSKFRESDSLRLEAGVEIGRNSSGREGNAMFKLDGKYYHAASDLHGWNTSVNYVMESTSSNVQGAYTGEYILAGTEMDYSHVTQTGFFVTVKGTKQNTVIYAGDRWADFAWNGIGYNQWLPITKTGARPQFHSMTQWQFNATTGEWRAGPANNYALNPNFQADRVIVSQVRGWTNFRESGPSSIVTNVNGGANGSRFGLQIGAGQSYAGGVRQQITVPAGTYRMSLFAKTSGSLSAAQMTVTDATGSSRTLNIPSSSGWTRRELTGIPLPAGTATITIRAASGNGYLTVDDLELVRTSGGTQPSGQRYEAETAPAVCQGTIDANHAGHSGSGFCNGNAAVGAYAEFTVNASTAGTATLGLRSAHAASGGTARPASLIVNGATVATVPFEPTGSWTTWATHTLNVPLNAGSNTIRLDPPTAAGLPNIDYLDVSTAGT
;
A
#
# COMPACT_ATOMS: atom_id res chain seq x y z
N MET A 1 55.72 3.01 24.89
CA MET A 1 55.85 2.49 26.27
C MET A 1 54.44 2.37 26.83
N THR A 2 53.94 1.34 27.50
CA THR A 2 54.38 -0.02 27.88
C THR A 2 53.22 -0.54 28.75
N ARG A 3 52.71 -1.76 28.48
CA ARG A 3 52.37 -2.83 29.47
C ARG A 3 51.30 -2.52 30.55
N THR A 4 50.40 -3.42 30.97
CA THR A 4 50.18 -4.86 30.67
C THR A 4 48.78 -5.30 31.14
N SER A 5 48.24 -6.37 30.55
CA SER A 5 47.09 -7.16 31.03
C SER A 5 47.31 -7.76 32.43
N PRO A 6 46.30 -8.28 33.17
CA PRO A 6 45.85 -9.67 32.91
C PRO A 6 44.41 -10.10 33.36
N LYS A 7 44.00 -11.32 32.92
CA LYS A 7 42.96 -12.25 33.47
C LYS A 7 41.48 -11.78 33.45
N THR A 8 40.47 -12.43 32.85
CA THR A 8 40.02 -13.84 32.59
C THR A 8 39.05 -14.46 33.64
N SER A 9 38.06 -15.21 33.12
CA SER A 9 36.97 -15.99 33.79
C SER A 9 35.82 -15.15 34.38
N LYS A 10 34.53 -15.58 34.44
CA LYS A 10 33.72 -16.74 33.97
C LYS A 10 32.21 -16.29 34.05
N TRP A 11 31.13 -16.92 33.53
CA TRP A 11 30.78 -18.19 32.87
C TRP A 11 29.49 -17.96 32.01
N GLY A 12 29.24 -18.78 30.97
CA GLY A 12 27.89 -19.05 30.41
C GLY A 12 27.31 -18.05 29.37
N GLY A 13 26.59 -18.47 28.33
CA GLY A 13 26.24 -19.83 27.87
C GLY A 13 25.11 -19.80 26.82
N LEU A 14 25.01 -20.84 25.99
CA LEU A 14 24.01 -21.09 24.92
C LEU A 14 24.19 -20.33 23.59
N ALA A 15 24.89 -20.99 22.68
CA ALA A 15 24.76 -20.83 21.22
C ALA A 15 24.33 -22.16 20.59
N ALA A 16 23.61 -22.07 19.47
CA ALA A 16 23.39 -23.09 18.43
C ALA A 16 22.91 -24.51 18.83
N ALA A 17 21.68 -24.81 18.40
CA ALA A 17 21.18 -26.16 18.10
C ALA A 17 20.16 -26.02 16.95
N ALA A 18 19.91 -26.99 16.07
CA ALA A 18 20.64 -28.18 15.62
C ALA A 18 19.85 -28.76 14.42
N LEU A 19 20.44 -29.62 13.57
CA LEU A 19 19.86 -30.93 13.22
C LEU A 19 20.83 -31.73 12.32
N LEU A 20 21.10 -32.98 12.69
CA LEU A 20 21.93 -33.93 11.94
C LEU A 20 21.63 -35.36 12.43
N PHE A 21 20.96 -36.17 11.60
CA PHE A 21 20.73 -37.63 11.73
C PHE A 21 20.17 -38.13 10.38
N LEU A 22 20.32 -39.36 9.91
CA LEU A 22 21.38 -40.39 10.01
C LEU A 22 21.09 -41.39 8.86
N SER A 23 22.02 -42.29 8.50
CA SER A 23 21.78 -43.34 7.50
C SER A 23 22.35 -44.70 7.91
N VAL A 24 21.87 -45.76 7.23
CA VAL A 24 22.44 -47.12 7.00
C VAL A 24 21.54 -48.32 7.42
N THR A 25 21.13 -49.07 6.38
CA THR A 25 20.80 -50.52 6.15
C THR A 25 20.57 -51.54 7.32
N ALA A 26 19.94 -52.74 7.17
CA ALA A 26 19.83 -53.62 5.99
C ALA A 26 18.71 -54.73 6.01
N SER A 27 18.41 -55.27 4.81
CA SER A 27 18.12 -56.70 4.43
C SER A 27 16.90 -57.52 4.94
N GLY A 28 16.17 -58.16 4.00
CA GLY A 28 15.26 -59.32 4.21
C GLY A 28 14.34 -59.64 2.99
N PRO A 29 14.18 -60.90 2.48
CA PRO A 29 13.59 -61.18 1.15
C PRO A 29 12.26 -61.99 1.13
N VAL A 30 11.84 -62.44 -0.09
CA VAL A 30 10.75 -63.40 -0.52
C VAL A 30 9.63 -62.75 -1.37
N ALA A 31 8.95 -63.41 -2.32
CA ALA A 31 9.37 -64.07 -3.58
C ALA A 31 8.14 -64.66 -4.34
N VAL A 32 8.08 -64.46 -5.67
CA VAL A 32 7.38 -65.27 -6.71
C VAL A 32 5.84 -65.46 -6.66
N ALA A 33 5.17 -64.99 -7.73
CA ALA A 33 4.20 -65.78 -8.53
C ALA A 33 4.03 -65.14 -9.93
N ALA A 34 3.82 -65.94 -10.98
CA ALA A 34 3.72 -65.48 -12.36
C ALA A 34 2.57 -66.17 -13.12
N SER A 35 1.97 -65.48 -14.10
CA SER A 35 1.17 -66.13 -15.15
C SER A 35 1.15 -65.33 -16.46
N THR A 36 1.59 -66.01 -17.51
CA THR A 36 1.41 -65.79 -18.96
C THR A 36 -0.08 -65.62 -19.36
N THR A 37 -0.54 -65.11 -20.52
CA THR A 37 0.07 -64.78 -21.85
C THR A 37 -0.98 -64.05 -22.72
N SER A 38 -0.58 -63.13 -23.61
CA SER A 38 -1.10 -63.03 -25.00
C SER A 38 -0.26 -62.06 -25.85
N ALA A 39 -0.27 -62.22 -27.19
CA ALA A 39 0.76 -61.72 -28.10
C ALA A 39 0.63 -60.26 -28.59
N MET A 40 1.71 -59.76 -29.20
CA MET A 40 1.89 -58.43 -29.81
C MET A 40 1.02 -58.19 -31.08
N PRO A 41 0.93 -56.94 -31.58
CA PRO A 41 1.95 -56.50 -32.56
C PRO A 41 2.54 -55.10 -32.30
N THR A 42 3.87 -55.07 -32.19
CA THR A 42 4.81 -54.05 -32.73
C THR A 42 4.33 -52.59 -32.92
N SER A 43 4.64 -51.73 -31.96
CA SER A 43 5.10 -50.36 -32.24
C SER A 43 6.05 -49.88 -31.14
N ALA A 44 7.33 -50.24 -31.24
CA ALA A 44 8.35 -49.83 -30.27
C ALA A 44 8.73 -48.36 -30.50
N ALA A 45 8.14 -47.46 -29.72
CA ALA A 45 8.70 -46.15 -29.46
C ALA A 45 9.46 -46.21 -28.11
N PRO A 46 10.79 -46.37 -28.10
CA PRO A 46 11.57 -46.11 -26.90
C PRO A 46 11.72 -44.59 -26.75
N SER A 47 11.35 -44.10 -25.58
CA SER A 47 11.90 -42.87 -25.02
C SER A 47 13.44 -42.89 -25.16
N MET A 48 14.02 -41.93 -25.86
CA MET A 48 15.46 -41.74 -25.88
C MET A 48 15.82 -40.42 -25.21
N ASP A 49 16.36 -40.57 -24.01
CA ASP A 49 16.94 -39.52 -23.19
C ASP A 49 17.99 -38.74 -23.99
N LEU A 50 17.81 -37.41 -24.08
CA LEU A 50 18.68 -36.53 -24.86
C LEU A 50 19.89 -36.01 -24.06
N TYR A 51 20.09 -36.47 -22.83
CA TYR A 51 21.15 -35.96 -21.95
C TYR A 51 22.29 -36.93 -21.62
N ASP A 52 22.19 -38.22 -21.97
CA ASP A 52 23.19 -39.22 -21.56
C ASP A 52 23.93 -39.89 -22.73
N ARG A 53 24.84 -39.12 -23.35
CA ARG A 53 26.08 -39.61 -23.98
C ARG A 53 27.05 -38.46 -24.26
N VAL A 54 27.97 -38.20 -23.35
CA VAL A 54 29.15 -37.37 -23.62
C VAL A 54 30.21 -38.21 -24.33
N SER A 55 30.23 -38.13 -25.66
CA SER A 55 31.40 -38.43 -26.50
C SER A 55 31.25 -37.63 -27.81
N PRO A 56 32.34 -37.15 -28.43
CA PRO A 56 32.29 -35.86 -29.11
C PRO A 56 31.66 -35.95 -30.50
N TYR A 57 30.66 -35.10 -30.76
CA TYR A 57 30.34 -34.69 -32.11
C TYR A 57 31.55 -33.97 -32.72
N SER A 58 31.94 -34.40 -33.92
CA SER A 58 33.03 -33.79 -34.66
C SER A 58 32.55 -32.51 -35.33
N PRO A 59 33.41 -31.49 -35.54
CA PRO A 59 33.10 -30.39 -36.46
C PRO A 59 32.67 -30.84 -37.87
N ALA A 60 32.97 -32.08 -38.25
CA ALA A 60 32.54 -32.68 -39.52
C ALA A 60 31.04 -33.05 -39.58
N ASP A 61 30.34 -33.16 -38.45
CA ASP A 61 28.92 -33.52 -38.40
C ASP A 61 27.99 -32.30 -38.66
N TYR A 62 28.56 -31.09 -38.73
CA TYR A 62 27.83 -29.83 -38.88
C TYR A 62 28.05 -29.21 -40.27
N THR A 63 27.18 -29.51 -41.22
CA THR A 63 27.14 -28.77 -42.49
C THR A 63 26.56 -27.36 -42.28
N ALA A 64 26.96 -26.38 -43.10
CA ALA A 64 26.38 -25.04 -43.06
C ALA A 64 24.84 -25.05 -43.21
N ASP A 65 24.30 -25.99 -44.00
CA ASP A 65 22.87 -26.15 -44.25
C ASP A 65 22.10 -26.64 -43.00
N SER A 66 22.73 -27.47 -42.17
CA SER A 66 22.15 -27.91 -40.88
C SER A 66 21.95 -26.73 -39.92
N TRP A 67 22.92 -25.81 -39.87
CA TRP A 67 22.80 -24.54 -39.15
C TRP A 67 21.80 -23.57 -39.79
N ALA A 68 21.68 -23.54 -41.12
CA ALA A 68 20.68 -22.71 -41.81
C ALA A 68 19.24 -23.14 -41.46
N LEU A 69 18.95 -24.45 -41.41
CA LEU A 69 17.63 -24.95 -41.00
C LEU A 69 17.33 -24.71 -39.51
N PHE A 70 18.31 -24.85 -38.62
CA PHE A 70 18.12 -24.59 -37.19
C PHE A 70 18.02 -23.09 -36.85
N SER A 71 18.75 -22.24 -37.58
CA SER A 71 18.68 -20.78 -37.39
C SER A 71 17.44 -20.17 -38.04
N SER A 72 17.03 -20.64 -39.23
CA SER A 72 15.79 -20.20 -39.89
C SER A 72 14.56 -20.59 -39.07
N SER A 73 14.44 -21.83 -38.59
CA SER A 73 13.31 -22.23 -37.74
C SER A 73 13.21 -21.41 -36.44
N ARG A 74 14.36 -21.10 -35.82
CA ARG A 74 14.44 -20.22 -34.64
C ARG A 74 14.07 -18.77 -34.98
N THR A 75 14.46 -18.27 -36.15
CA THR A 75 14.12 -16.92 -36.64
C THR A 75 12.65 -16.80 -37.02
N THR A 76 12.07 -17.82 -37.65
CA THR A 76 10.63 -17.90 -37.96
C THR A 76 9.81 -17.98 -36.67
N ALA A 77 10.23 -18.79 -35.68
CA ALA A 77 9.61 -18.80 -34.37
C ALA A 77 9.67 -17.43 -33.69
N HIS A 78 10.84 -16.77 -33.69
CA HIS A 78 11.03 -15.43 -33.13
C HIS A 78 10.13 -14.38 -33.81
N GLY A 79 10.00 -14.42 -35.13
CA GLY A 79 9.05 -13.58 -35.88
C GLY A 79 7.60 -13.85 -35.52
N LEU A 80 7.21 -15.12 -35.37
CA LEU A 80 5.85 -15.51 -34.98
C LEU A 80 5.47 -15.05 -33.58
N VAL A 81 6.37 -15.16 -32.59
CA VAL A 81 6.08 -14.66 -31.22
C VAL A 81 6.06 -13.13 -31.20
N MET A 82 6.93 -12.44 -31.94
CA MET A 82 6.88 -10.98 -32.09
C MET A 82 5.57 -10.49 -32.70
N VAL A 83 5.09 -11.15 -33.75
CA VAL A 83 3.78 -10.85 -34.36
C VAL A 83 2.63 -11.18 -33.41
N ARG A 84 2.71 -12.26 -32.60
CA ARG A 84 1.71 -12.56 -31.55
C ARG A 84 1.69 -11.45 -30.49
N GLY A 85 2.82 -11.08 -29.90
CA GLY A 85 2.90 -10.01 -28.91
C GLY A 85 2.42 -8.65 -29.43
N LEU A 86 2.59 -8.35 -30.72
CA LEU A 86 1.98 -7.17 -31.34
C LEU A 86 0.45 -7.31 -31.49
N LYS A 87 -0.09 -8.49 -31.85
CA LYS A 87 -1.54 -8.74 -31.88
C LYS A 87 -2.19 -8.52 -30.51
N ASP A 88 -1.55 -8.99 -29.45
CA ASP A 88 -2.09 -8.91 -28.08
C ASP A 88 -2.07 -7.45 -27.58
N LEU A 89 -1.01 -6.69 -27.86
CA LEU A 89 -0.99 -5.25 -27.64
C LEU A 89 -2.09 -4.54 -28.46
N VAL A 90 -2.22 -4.82 -29.75
CA VAL A 90 -3.29 -4.24 -30.60
C VAL A 90 -4.68 -4.57 -30.06
N ALA A 91 -4.88 -5.77 -29.50
CA ALA A 91 -6.13 -6.15 -28.87
C ALA A 91 -6.42 -5.33 -27.60
N ASP A 92 -5.44 -5.16 -26.70
CA ASP A 92 -5.53 -4.28 -25.53
C ASP A 92 -5.86 -2.83 -25.93
N TYR A 93 -5.07 -2.25 -26.85
CA TYR A 93 -5.25 -0.88 -27.31
C TYR A 93 -6.61 -0.64 -28.00
N LYS A 94 -7.19 -1.66 -28.67
CA LYS A 94 -8.55 -1.60 -29.23
C LYS A 94 -9.67 -1.58 -28.19
N THR A 95 -9.41 -1.90 -26.92
CA THR A 95 -10.40 -1.74 -25.85
C THR A 95 -10.59 -0.29 -25.40
N ARG A 96 -9.71 0.62 -25.82
CA ARG A 96 -9.73 2.03 -25.42
C ARG A 96 -10.84 2.80 -26.14
N SER A 97 -11.62 3.58 -25.39
CA SER A 97 -12.61 4.49 -25.96
C SER A 97 -11.99 5.85 -26.27
N ALA A 98 -12.21 6.33 -27.50
CA ALA A 98 -11.87 7.69 -27.92
C ALA A 98 -12.44 8.76 -26.97
N SER A 99 -13.63 8.52 -26.40
CA SER A 99 -14.31 9.45 -25.49
C SER A 99 -13.61 9.67 -24.14
N ARG A 100 -12.60 8.85 -23.80
CA ARG A 100 -11.79 9.01 -22.58
C ARG A 100 -10.57 9.89 -22.79
N TYR A 101 -10.33 10.38 -24.01
CA TYR A 101 -9.14 11.15 -24.36
C TYR A 101 -9.51 12.39 -25.16
N THR A 102 -8.64 13.39 -25.16
CA THR A 102 -8.81 14.57 -26.02
C THR A 102 -8.72 14.15 -27.50
N SER A 103 -9.48 14.82 -28.37
CA SER A 103 -9.45 14.60 -29.83
C SER A 103 -8.03 14.61 -30.40
N ASP A 104 -7.24 15.55 -29.91
CA ASP A 104 -5.91 15.88 -30.44
C ASP A 104 -4.88 14.81 -30.07
N SER A 105 -5.01 14.21 -28.88
CA SER A 105 -4.16 13.09 -28.46
C SER A 105 -4.66 11.74 -28.98
N TRP A 106 -5.97 11.57 -29.16
CA TRP A 106 -6.54 10.34 -29.72
C TRP A 106 -6.23 10.16 -31.21
N THR A 107 -6.22 11.24 -32.00
CA THR A 107 -5.98 11.18 -33.45
C THR A 107 -4.66 10.49 -33.85
N PRO A 108 -3.48 10.85 -33.30
CA PRO A 108 -2.24 10.14 -33.59
C PRO A 108 -2.25 8.69 -33.04
N MET A 109 -2.89 8.44 -31.90
CA MET A 109 -3.03 7.10 -31.34
C MET A 109 -3.83 6.17 -32.24
N ALA A 110 -4.98 6.61 -32.76
CA ALA A 110 -5.81 5.83 -33.68
C ALA A 110 -5.02 5.44 -34.94
N LYS A 111 -4.29 6.39 -35.54
CA LYS A 111 -3.43 6.14 -36.71
C LYS A 111 -2.31 5.12 -36.41
N ALA A 112 -1.68 5.21 -35.25
CA ALA A 112 -0.64 4.27 -34.84
C ALA A 112 -1.22 2.87 -34.58
N LEU A 113 -2.42 2.78 -33.98
CA LEU A 113 -3.14 1.53 -33.73
C LEU A 113 -3.56 0.83 -35.03
N ASP A 114 -4.06 1.55 -36.03
CA ASP A 114 -4.40 0.98 -37.34
C ASP A 114 -3.16 0.47 -38.09
N THR A 115 -2.05 1.21 -37.97
CA THR A 115 -0.75 0.80 -38.53
C THR A 115 -0.26 -0.48 -37.86
N ALA A 116 -0.28 -0.53 -36.52
CA ALA A 116 0.09 -1.70 -35.74
C ALA A 116 -0.83 -2.90 -36.02
N ALA A 117 -2.14 -2.70 -36.14
CA ALA A 117 -3.08 -3.75 -36.49
C ALA A 117 -2.81 -4.34 -37.88
N SER A 118 -2.48 -3.48 -38.86
CA SER A 118 -2.12 -3.91 -40.21
C SER A 118 -0.87 -4.78 -40.21
N VAL A 119 0.20 -4.32 -39.53
CA VAL A 119 1.46 -5.09 -39.37
C VAL A 119 1.24 -6.39 -38.61
N ALA A 120 0.44 -6.37 -37.53
CA ALA A 120 0.09 -7.56 -36.74
C ALA A 120 -0.64 -8.64 -37.56
N THR A 121 -1.38 -8.26 -38.61
CA THR A 121 -2.08 -9.20 -39.49
C THR A 121 -1.31 -9.62 -40.75
N ASN A 122 -0.18 -8.97 -41.05
CA ASN A 122 0.64 -9.26 -42.22
C ASN A 122 1.56 -10.49 -41.97
N PRO A 123 1.37 -11.63 -42.66
CA PRO A 123 2.20 -12.82 -42.48
C PRO A 123 3.64 -12.67 -42.99
N SER A 124 3.94 -11.59 -43.72
CA SER A 124 5.27 -11.26 -44.24
C SER A 124 5.94 -10.09 -43.53
N ALA A 125 5.37 -9.59 -42.42
CA ALA A 125 5.98 -8.51 -41.64
C ALA A 125 7.35 -8.91 -41.08
N THR A 126 8.35 -8.07 -41.32
CA THR A 126 9.72 -8.26 -40.81
C THR A 126 9.83 -7.81 -39.35
N ALA A 127 10.81 -8.33 -38.62
CA ALA A 127 11.02 -7.96 -37.21
C ALA A 127 11.23 -6.43 -37.00
N PRO A 128 11.97 -5.69 -37.87
CA PRO A 128 12.05 -4.23 -37.79
C PRO A 128 10.71 -3.51 -37.98
N GLU A 129 9.84 -3.99 -38.88
CA GLU A 129 8.50 -3.39 -39.09
C GLU A 129 7.59 -3.62 -37.87
N VAL A 130 7.61 -4.83 -37.29
CA VAL A 130 6.88 -5.15 -36.06
C VAL A 130 7.37 -4.27 -34.90
N ALA A 131 8.68 -4.12 -34.74
CA ALA A 131 9.27 -3.24 -33.73
C ALA A 131 8.87 -1.78 -33.94
N ALA A 132 9.01 -1.24 -35.16
CA ALA A 132 8.68 0.15 -35.46
C ALA A 132 7.18 0.47 -35.24
N ALA A 133 6.27 -0.43 -35.67
CA ALA A 133 4.84 -0.26 -35.47
C ALA A 133 4.46 -0.31 -33.98
N LYS A 134 5.09 -1.21 -33.21
CA LYS A 134 4.96 -1.29 -31.75
C LYS A 134 5.44 -0.02 -31.06
N THR A 135 6.66 0.44 -31.36
CA THR A 135 7.23 1.67 -30.79
C THR A 135 6.36 2.89 -31.11
N ALA A 136 5.85 3.01 -32.34
CA ALA A 136 4.96 4.10 -32.72
C ALA A 136 3.63 4.08 -31.93
N MET A 137 3.03 2.89 -31.76
CA MET A 137 1.80 2.72 -30.99
C MET A 137 1.99 3.01 -29.49
N VAL A 138 3.07 2.51 -28.87
CA VAL A 138 3.40 2.80 -27.47
C VAL A 138 3.70 4.28 -27.28
N THR A 139 4.48 4.90 -28.19
CA THR A 139 4.76 6.34 -28.14
C THR A 139 3.49 7.17 -28.25
N ALA A 140 2.57 6.82 -29.15
CA ALA A 140 1.30 7.54 -29.28
C ALA A 140 0.39 7.33 -28.05
N ALA A 141 0.45 6.15 -27.43
CA ALA A 141 -0.28 5.84 -26.20
C ALA A 141 0.23 6.61 -24.98
N ASP A 142 1.54 6.79 -24.84
CA ASP A 142 2.16 7.59 -23.77
C ASP A 142 1.83 9.08 -23.88
N ASN A 143 1.44 9.55 -25.08
CA ASN A 143 0.99 10.91 -25.34
C ASN A 143 -0.53 11.10 -25.25
N LEU A 144 -1.29 10.09 -24.82
CA LEU A 144 -2.74 10.22 -24.61
C LEU A 144 -3.05 11.14 -23.43
N VAL A 145 -3.92 12.13 -23.64
CA VAL A 145 -4.39 13.06 -22.62
C VAL A 145 -5.83 12.69 -22.25
N ALA A 146 -6.08 12.36 -20.98
CA ALA A 146 -7.41 12.01 -20.51
C ALA A 146 -8.42 13.17 -20.69
N ALA A 147 -9.66 12.84 -21.05
CA ALA A 147 -10.74 13.81 -21.24
C ALA A 147 -11.47 14.18 -19.93
N ASP A 148 -11.39 13.31 -18.93
CA ASP A 148 -11.89 13.57 -17.57
C ASP A 148 -10.73 13.65 -16.56
N GLU A 149 -10.99 14.28 -15.41
CA GLU A 149 -10.00 14.39 -14.33
C GLU A 149 -9.94 13.13 -13.45
N GLY A 150 -10.57 12.02 -13.82
CA GLY A 150 -10.67 10.82 -12.98
C GLY A 150 -11.43 11.04 -11.66
N THR A 151 -11.32 10.05 -10.77
CA THR A 151 -11.98 10.06 -9.45
C THR A 151 -11.01 9.70 -8.33
N PHE A 152 -11.23 10.29 -7.15
CA PHE A 152 -10.52 9.92 -5.93
C PHE A 152 -11.07 8.60 -5.36
N HIS A 153 -10.22 7.57 -5.31
CA HIS A 153 -10.50 6.28 -4.67
C HIS A 153 -9.77 6.17 -3.33
N THR A 154 -10.34 5.43 -2.37
CA THR A 154 -9.83 5.40 -0.99
C THR A 154 -8.95 4.17 -0.75
N ILE A 155 -7.69 4.39 -0.40
CA ILE A 155 -6.77 3.35 0.09
C ILE A 155 -6.86 3.35 1.62
N THR A 156 -7.20 2.20 2.20
CA THR A 156 -7.27 2.01 3.65
C THR A 156 -6.19 1.00 4.07
N ASN A 157 -5.26 1.47 4.88
CA ASN A 157 -4.20 0.66 5.47
C ASN A 157 -4.69 0.02 6.78
N SER A 158 -3.89 -0.90 7.31
CA SER A 158 -4.17 -1.68 8.52
C SER A 158 -5.50 -2.46 8.48
N THR A 159 -5.88 -2.92 7.28
CA THR A 159 -7.03 -3.82 7.05
C THR A 159 -6.66 -4.94 6.08
N PHE A 160 -7.43 -6.02 6.05
CA PHE A 160 -7.27 -7.08 5.06
C PHE A 160 -7.97 -6.71 3.75
N TRP A 161 -7.21 -6.59 2.66
CA TRP A 161 -7.75 -6.18 1.36
C TRP A 161 -8.50 -7.32 0.66
N ASN A 162 -9.47 -6.95 -0.16
CA ASN A 162 -10.29 -7.85 -0.97
C ASN A 162 -10.28 -7.42 -2.43
N ASP A 163 -10.47 -8.39 -3.33
CA ASP A 163 -10.73 -8.12 -4.74
C ASP A 163 -12.17 -7.61 -4.95
N THR A 164 -12.49 -7.20 -6.18
CA THR A 164 -13.82 -6.72 -6.59
C THR A 164 -14.93 -7.78 -6.51
N SER A 165 -14.59 -9.06 -6.26
CA SER A 165 -15.54 -10.14 -5.97
C SER A 165 -15.65 -10.45 -4.46
N GLY A 166 -14.95 -9.70 -3.61
CA GLY A 166 -14.94 -9.88 -2.16
C GLY A 166 -13.95 -10.94 -1.64
N ASN A 167 -13.14 -11.57 -2.51
CA ASN A 167 -12.18 -12.59 -2.10
C ASN A 167 -10.92 -11.95 -1.49
N PRO A 168 -10.21 -12.63 -0.59
CA PRO A 168 -8.92 -12.17 -0.08
C PRO A 168 -7.87 -11.88 -1.16
N ILE A 169 -7.23 -10.72 -1.07
CA ILE A 169 -5.98 -10.46 -1.81
C ILE A 169 -4.80 -11.02 -1.03
N TYR A 170 -4.02 -11.89 -1.68
CA TYR A 170 -2.73 -12.37 -1.21
C TYR A 170 -1.69 -11.97 -2.26
N SER A 171 -0.70 -11.15 -1.88
CA SER A 171 0.23 -10.56 -2.85
C SER A 171 1.50 -10.03 -2.17
N GLN A 172 2.03 -10.79 -1.20
CA GLN A 172 3.19 -10.37 -0.41
C GLN A 172 4.52 -10.55 -1.17
N GLY A 173 5.50 -9.69 -0.92
CA GLY A 173 6.83 -9.73 -1.53
C GLY A 173 6.80 -9.60 -3.05
N GLY A 174 5.86 -8.82 -3.56
CA GLY A 174 5.48 -8.72 -4.97
C GLY A 174 5.88 -7.41 -5.66
N GLY A 175 5.09 -7.04 -6.67
CA GLY A 175 5.23 -5.79 -7.42
C GLY A 175 4.01 -5.47 -8.27
N VAL A 176 3.84 -4.19 -8.62
CA VAL A 176 2.80 -3.72 -9.55
C VAL A 176 3.46 -3.20 -10.83
N PHE A 177 3.06 -3.74 -11.98
CA PHE A 177 3.60 -3.41 -13.29
C PHE A 177 2.47 -2.90 -14.19
N LYS A 178 2.72 -1.85 -14.96
CA LYS A 178 1.72 -1.31 -15.89
C LYS A 178 2.00 -1.82 -17.30
N PHE A 179 1.04 -2.52 -17.87
CA PHE A 179 1.08 -2.97 -19.26
C PHE A 179 -0.14 -2.39 -19.97
N GLY A 180 0.09 -1.61 -21.03
CA GLY A 180 -0.95 -0.77 -21.62
C GLY A 180 -1.45 0.29 -20.63
N ASP A 181 -2.77 0.38 -20.43
CA ASP A 181 -3.40 1.26 -19.45
C ASP A 181 -3.72 0.54 -18.12
N THR A 182 -3.38 -0.74 -18.01
CA THR A 182 -3.77 -1.62 -16.90
C THR A 182 -2.59 -1.87 -15.96
N TYR A 183 -2.84 -1.72 -14.66
CA TYR A 183 -1.91 -2.13 -13.61
C TYR A 183 -2.15 -3.59 -13.23
N TYR A 184 -1.07 -4.37 -13.13
CA TYR A 184 -1.09 -5.77 -12.76
C TYR A 184 -0.27 -5.96 -11.49
N TRP A 185 -0.92 -6.40 -10.41
CA TRP A 185 -0.32 -6.68 -9.12
C TRP A 185 -0.05 -8.18 -9.00
N TYR A 186 1.23 -8.54 -8.93
CA TYR A 186 1.70 -9.88 -8.65
C TYR A 186 2.30 -9.92 -7.26
N GLY A 187 2.21 -11.08 -6.61
CA GLY A 187 2.89 -11.33 -5.34
C GLY A 187 2.69 -12.77 -4.93
N VAL A 188 3.25 -13.17 -3.79
CA VAL A 188 3.17 -14.55 -3.32
C VAL A 188 2.00 -14.72 -2.36
N HIS A 189 1.25 -15.80 -2.57
CA HIS A 189 0.31 -16.36 -1.62
C HIS A 189 1.01 -17.43 -0.78
N TYR A 190 1.15 -17.16 0.52
CA TYR A 190 1.71 -18.08 1.52
C TYR A 190 0.61 -18.70 2.38
N ARG A 191 0.85 -19.91 2.89
CA ARG A 191 -0.10 -20.61 3.76
C ARG A 191 -0.44 -19.84 5.04
N GLY A 192 0.56 -19.21 5.67
CA GLY A 192 0.37 -18.43 6.90
C GLY A 192 -0.57 -17.25 6.75
N ALA A 193 -0.73 -16.73 5.52
CA ALA A 193 -1.67 -15.67 5.22
C ALA A 193 -3.13 -16.14 5.39
N GLU A 194 -3.47 -17.35 4.93
CA GLU A 194 -4.80 -17.93 5.14
C GLU A 194 -5.12 -18.04 6.64
N SER A 195 -4.19 -18.64 7.39
CA SER A 195 -4.32 -18.88 8.84
C SER A 195 -4.41 -17.59 9.65
N TYR A 196 -3.55 -16.60 9.35
CA TYR A 196 -3.55 -15.31 10.04
C TYR A 196 -4.79 -14.47 9.72
N ARG A 197 -5.30 -14.53 8.47
CA ARG A 197 -6.55 -13.84 8.14
C ARG A 197 -7.74 -14.42 8.89
N ALA A 198 -7.77 -15.74 9.08
CA ALA A 198 -8.83 -16.42 9.82
C ALA A 198 -8.79 -16.12 11.33
N ASN A 199 -7.59 -15.92 11.91
CA ASN A 199 -7.43 -15.49 13.30
C ASN A 199 -6.12 -14.70 13.50
N PRO A 200 -6.18 -13.35 13.50
CA PRO A 200 -5.01 -12.47 13.56
C PRO A 200 -4.52 -12.16 14.99
N THR A 201 -4.95 -12.91 16.01
CA THR A 201 -4.56 -12.64 17.42
C THR A 201 -3.32 -13.41 17.87
N LYS A 202 -2.55 -13.97 16.93
CA LYS A 202 -1.32 -14.76 17.20
C LYS A 202 -0.46 -14.88 15.94
N LYS A 203 0.81 -15.24 16.14
CA LYS A 203 1.76 -15.64 15.08
C LYS A 203 1.51 -17.08 14.59
N TYR A 204 1.82 -17.37 13.33
CA TYR A 204 1.80 -18.73 12.77
C TYR A 204 3.21 -19.16 12.35
N ASP A 205 3.90 -19.86 13.25
CA ASP A 205 5.27 -20.33 13.01
C ASP A 205 5.30 -21.45 11.95
N ASN A 206 6.32 -21.40 11.09
CA ASN A 206 6.60 -22.37 10.01
C ASN A 206 5.60 -22.42 8.85
N GLU A 207 4.60 -21.53 8.78
CA GLU A 207 3.63 -21.47 7.67
C GLU A 207 4.08 -20.61 6.46
N VAL A 208 5.39 -20.49 6.26
CA VAL A 208 6.03 -19.74 5.13
C VAL A 208 5.94 -20.46 3.77
N SER A 209 5.16 -21.54 3.67
CA SER A 209 5.11 -22.38 2.49
C SER A 209 4.36 -21.74 1.32
N PHE A 210 4.93 -21.85 0.13
CA PHE A 210 4.37 -21.34 -1.12
C PHE A 210 3.06 -22.06 -1.51
N VAL A 211 2.04 -21.27 -1.90
CA VAL A 211 0.77 -21.78 -2.46
C VAL A 211 0.64 -21.42 -3.94
N SER A 212 0.77 -20.14 -4.28
CA SER A 212 0.64 -19.65 -5.66
C SER A 212 1.21 -18.24 -5.83
N ILE A 213 1.43 -17.83 -7.09
CA ILE A 213 1.57 -16.43 -7.48
C ILE A 213 0.25 -16.02 -8.13
N PRO A 214 -0.71 -15.42 -7.41
CA PRO A 214 -1.85 -14.76 -8.03
C PRO A 214 -1.44 -13.47 -8.75
N VAL A 215 -2.25 -13.06 -9.73
CA VAL A 215 -2.22 -11.74 -10.35
C VAL A 215 -3.60 -11.10 -10.31
N TYR A 216 -3.62 -9.80 -10.01
CA TYR A 216 -4.81 -8.96 -9.99
C TYR A 216 -4.63 -7.79 -10.95
N SER A 217 -5.69 -7.36 -11.63
CA SER A 217 -5.69 -6.18 -12.51
C SER A 217 -6.41 -4.99 -11.88
N SER A 218 -6.01 -3.77 -12.21
CA SER A 218 -6.71 -2.53 -11.82
C SER A 218 -6.46 -1.41 -12.82
N LYS A 219 -7.38 -0.43 -12.87
CA LYS A 219 -7.22 0.84 -13.61
C LYS A 219 -6.90 2.02 -12.68
N ASP A 220 -7.14 1.88 -11.37
CA ASP A 220 -7.12 2.97 -10.38
C ASP A 220 -6.20 2.70 -9.16
N LEU A 221 -5.56 1.53 -9.11
CA LEU A 221 -4.72 1.02 -8.02
C LEU A 221 -5.47 0.73 -6.70
N VAL A 222 -6.80 0.75 -6.70
CA VAL A 222 -7.65 0.50 -5.52
C VAL A 222 -8.61 -0.67 -5.75
N ASN A 223 -9.33 -0.65 -6.88
CA ASN A 223 -10.26 -1.70 -7.27
C ASN A 223 -9.49 -2.77 -8.04
N TRP A 224 -9.15 -3.86 -7.34
CA TRP A 224 -8.38 -4.97 -7.89
C TRP A 224 -9.29 -6.14 -8.28
N LYS A 225 -9.26 -6.56 -9.55
CA LYS A 225 -9.92 -7.76 -10.05
C LYS A 225 -8.93 -8.92 -10.04
N PHE A 226 -9.29 -10.07 -9.44
CA PHE A 226 -8.50 -11.29 -9.62
C PHE A 226 -8.56 -11.76 -11.08
N GLU A 227 -7.41 -12.09 -11.66
CA GLU A 227 -7.33 -12.60 -13.04
C GLU A 227 -6.94 -14.09 -13.05
N ASN A 228 -5.78 -14.46 -12.50
CA ASN A 228 -5.27 -15.83 -12.55
C ASN A 228 -4.28 -16.14 -11.40
N ARG A 229 -3.91 -17.41 -11.24
CA ARG A 229 -2.68 -17.85 -10.56
C ARG A 229 -1.64 -18.18 -11.62
N VAL A 230 -0.77 -17.21 -11.93
CA VAL A 230 0.26 -17.35 -12.98
C VAL A 230 1.26 -18.47 -12.66
N ALA A 231 1.46 -18.78 -11.38
CA ALA A 231 2.19 -19.97 -10.95
C ALA A 231 1.54 -20.61 -9.72
N THR A 232 1.72 -21.93 -9.57
CA THR A 232 1.13 -22.73 -8.48
C THR A 232 2.15 -23.75 -7.96
N ARG A 233 1.82 -24.48 -6.88
CA ARG A 233 2.67 -25.55 -6.36
C ARG A 233 3.04 -26.62 -7.40
N SER A 234 2.25 -26.83 -8.45
CA SER A 234 2.53 -27.79 -9.52
C SER A 234 3.30 -27.21 -10.71
N THR A 235 3.59 -25.90 -10.75
CA THR A 235 4.38 -25.29 -11.82
C THR A 235 5.76 -25.95 -11.90
N PRO A 236 6.13 -26.59 -13.03
CA PRO A 236 7.44 -27.21 -13.21
C PRO A 236 8.56 -26.17 -13.21
N ILE A 237 9.72 -26.58 -12.71
CA ILE A 237 10.96 -25.80 -12.70
C ILE A 237 12.15 -26.73 -13.02
N ASN A 238 13.38 -26.30 -12.77
CA ASN A 238 14.58 -27.03 -13.15
C ASN A 238 14.69 -28.43 -12.50
N ASN A 239 15.35 -29.35 -13.22
CA ASN A 239 15.70 -30.70 -12.75
C ASN A 239 14.49 -31.55 -12.29
N GLY A 240 13.32 -31.38 -12.93
CA GLY A 240 12.10 -32.13 -12.60
C GLY A 240 11.43 -31.71 -11.29
N ASN A 241 11.88 -30.63 -10.65
CA ASN A 241 11.24 -30.08 -9.46
C ASN A 241 9.99 -29.25 -9.84
N THR A 242 9.21 -28.91 -8.83
CA THR A 242 8.07 -27.99 -8.89
C THR A 242 8.21 -26.89 -7.84
N LEU A 243 7.53 -25.76 -8.01
CA LEU A 243 7.51 -24.70 -6.99
C LEU A 243 6.99 -25.18 -5.62
N GLY A 244 6.16 -26.23 -5.58
CA GLY A 244 5.69 -26.84 -4.33
C GLY A 244 6.78 -27.48 -3.47
N GLN A 245 7.97 -27.73 -4.05
CA GLN A 245 9.16 -28.26 -3.39
C GLN A 245 10.18 -27.16 -3.03
N ALA A 246 9.93 -25.90 -3.38
CA ALA A 246 10.77 -24.79 -2.97
C ALA A 246 10.60 -24.49 -1.47
N GLY A 247 11.72 -24.31 -0.76
CA GLY A 247 11.74 -23.86 0.64
C GLY A 247 11.56 -22.34 0.78
N TRP A 248 11.75 -21.59 -0.31
CA TRP A 248 11.43 -20.16 -0.40
C TRP A 248 11.05 -19.80 -1.84
N VAL A 249 10.00 -18.98 -1.99
CA VAL A 249 9.61 -18.27 -3.21
C VAL A 249 9.14 -16.90 -2.75
N GLY A 250 9.69 -15.82 -3.30
CA GLY A 250 9.34 -14.46 -2.91
C GLY A 250 10.04 -13.42 -3.76
N ARG A 251 9.91 -12.14 -3.37
CA ARG A 251 10.70 -11.02 -3.90
C ARG A 251 10.69 -11.00 -5.44
N LEU A 252 9.49 -10.80 -6.00
CA LEU A 252 9.22 -11.02 -7.41
C LEU A 252 8.85 -9.74 -8.18
N GLY A 253 8.97 -9.82 -9.50
CA GLY A 253 8.46 -8.80 -10.41
C GLY A 253 8.40 -9.30 -11.86
N VAL A 254 7.77 -8.53 -12.75
CA VAL A 254 7.51 -8.95 -14.13
C VAL A 254 8.09 -7.94 -15.12
N SER A 255 9.04 -8.40 -15.93
CA SER A 255 9.56 -7.71 -17.12
C SER A 255 8.65 -7.99 -18.32
N TYR A 256 8.56 -7.05 -19.26
CA TYR A 256 8.02 -7.33 -20.59
C TYR A 256 9.14 -7.22 -21.62
N ASN A 257 9.56 -8.35 -22.20
CA ASN A 257 10.66 -8.34 -23.15
C ASN A 257 10.17 -7.93 -24.54
N GLU A 258 10.67 -6.80 -25.04
CA GLU A 258 10.21 -6.27 -26.32
C GLU A 258 10.60 -7.10 -27.54
N ASN A 259 11.71 -7.85 -27.46
CA ASN A 259 12.29 -8.63 -28.56
C ASN A 259 11.64 -10.01 -28.72
N THR A 260 11.13 -10.61 -27.64
CA THR A 260 10.38 -11.87 -27.69
C THR A 260 8.89 -11.67 -27.60
N GLY A 261 8.40 -10.52 -27.14
CA GLY A 261 6.99 -10.30 -26.84
C GLY A 261 6.48 -11.03 -25.59
N LYS A 262 7.37 -11.63 -24.79
CA LYS A 262 7.02 -12.40 -23.59
C LYS A 262 6.95 -11.53 -22.33
N TYR A 263 6.04 -11.87 -21.43
CA TYR A 263 6.06 -11.43 -20.03
C TYR A 263 6.93 -12.39 -19.24
N VAL A 264 7.91 -11.87 -18.50
CA VAL A 264 8.90 -12.68 -17.76
C VAL A 264 8.87 -12.32 -16.28
N LEU A 265 8.39 -13.25 -15.46
CA LEU A 265 8.40 -13.14 -14.01
C LEU A 265 9.77 -13.58 -13.48
N ALA A 266 10.46 -12.70 -12.76
CA ALA A 266 11.66 -13.03 -11.99
C ALA A 266 11.30 -13.13 -10.49
N THR A 267 11.70 -14.20 -9.82
CA THR A 267 11.47 -14.42 -8.37
C THR A 267 12.70 -15.01 -7.69
N GLN A 268 12.93 -14.63 -6.43
CA GLN A 268 13.94 -15.27 -5.59
C GLN A 268 13.44 -16.66 -5.19
N VAL A 269 14.27 -17.69 -5.40
CA VAL A 269 13.93 -19.07 -5.04
C VAL A 269 15.02 -19.74 -4.21
N TYR A 270 14.60 -20.61 -3.29
CA TYR A 270 15.44 -21.64 -2.68
C TYR A 270 14.80 -23.01 -2.95
N VAL A 271 15.50 -23.87 -3.70
CA VAL A 271 15.00 -25.21 -4.07
C VAL A 271 16.16 -26.18 -4.24
N GLY A 272 15.98 -27.44 -3.81
CA GLY A 272 17.01 -28.49 -3.96
C GLY A 272 18.35 -28.17 -3.30
N GLY A 273 18.38 -27.29 -2.29
CA GLY A 273 19.60 -26.80 -1.64
C GLY A 273 20.30 -25.62 -2.34
N GLY A 274 19.82 -25.18 -3.51
CA GLY A 274 20.37 -24.04 -4.26
C GLY A 274 19.51 -22.78 -4.14
N HIS A 275 20.16 -21.61 -4.12
CA HIS A 275 19.51 -20.30 -4.24
C HIS A 275 19.72 -19.72 -5.64
N GLY A 276 18.74 -18.99 -6.16
CA GLY A 276 18.86 -18.32 -7.45
C GLY A 276 17.69 -17.37 -7.76
N VAL A 277 17.78 -16.75 -8.93
CA VAL A 277 16.66 -16.04 -9.56
C VAL A 277 16.01 -16.97 -10.57
N LEU A 278 14.76 -17.36 -10.32
CA LEU A 278 13.95 -18.15 -11.22
C LEU A 278 13.21 -17.20 -12.18
N PHE A 279 13.25 -17.53 -13.47
CA PHE A 279 12.52 -16.86 -14.54
C PHE A 279 11.42 -17.79 -15.04
N LEU A 280 10.18 -17.33 -14.98
CA LEU A 280 9.02 -17.95 -15.61
C LEU A 280 8.48 -17.00 -16.70
N GLN A 281 7.79 -17.51 -17.72
CA GLN A 281 7.30 -16.67 -18.83
C GLN A 281 5.93 -17.06 -19.39
N GLY A 282 5.18 -16.07 -19.90
CA GLY A 282 3.89 -16.20 -20.58
C GLY A 282 3.79 -15.34 -21.85
N ASP A 283 2.77 -15.58 -22.69
CA ASP A 283 2.41 -14.72 -23.84
C ASP A 283 1.61 -13.48 -23.39
N SER A 284 0.81 -13.59 -22.32
CA SER A 284 0.03 -12.50 -21.73
C SER A 284 0.43 -12.20 -20.27
N PRO A 285 0.07 -11.03 -19.71
CA PRO A 285 0.39 -10.70 -18.32
C PRO A 285 -0.39 -11.56 -17.31
N THR A 286 -1.44 -12.26 -17.74
CA THR A 286 -2.32 -13.08 -16.88
C THR A 286 -2.24 -14.58 -17.17
N ASP A 287 -1.35 -15.00 -18.07
CA ASP A 287 -1.16 -16.42 -18.42
C ASP A 287 -0.75 -17.29 -17.22
N THR A 288 -0.89 -18.60 -17.35
CA THR A 288 -0.10 -19.54 -16.55
C THR A 288 1.31 -19.57 -17.13
N PHE A 289 2.31 -19.20 -16.32
CA PHE A 289 3.69 -19.03 -16.79
C PHE A 289 4.47 -20.35 -16.72
N ASP A 290 5.21 -20.63 -17.79
CA ASP A 290 6.08 -21.79 -17.93
C ASP A 290 7.51 -21.51 -17.47
N TYR A 291 8.27 -22.58 -17.21
CA TYR A 291 9.69 -22.48 -16.87
C TYR A 291 10.51 -21.82 -18.00
N GLY A 292 11.20 -20.73 -17.69
CA GLY A 292 12.17 -20.08 -18.58
C GLY A 292 13.61 -20.47 -18.26
N TYR A 293 14.08 -20.11 -17.06
CA TYR A 293 15.47 -20.35 -16.64
C TYR A 293 15.64 -20.25 -15.11
N LEU A 294 16.71 -20.83 -14.55
CA LEU A 294 17.16 -20.58 -13.17
C LEU A 294 18.62 -20.08 -13.18
N GLN A 295 18.83 -18.84 -12.76
CA GLN A 295 20.16 -18.25 -12.62
C GLN A 295 20.63 -18.30 -11.16
N THR A 296 21.56 -19.21 -10.87
CA THR A 296 22.17 -19.35 -9.53
C THR A 296 23.33 -18.39 -9.27
N GLN A 297 23.88 -17.71 -10.29
CA GLN A 297 24.95 -16.73 -10.13
C GLN A 297 24.74 -15.53 -11.05
N ILE A 298 24.80 -14.33 -10.47
CA ILE A 298 24.85 -13.06 -11.19
C ILE A 298 26.32 -12.61 -11.21
N THR A 299 26.85 -12.23 -12.38
CA THR A 299 28.24 -11.74 -12.49
C THR A 299 28.44 -10.51 -11.60
N ASN A 300 29.61 -10.38 -10.97
CA ASN A 300 29.96 -9.38 -9.94
C ASN A 300 29.26 -9.52 -8.56
N SER A 301 28.17 -10.29 -8.44
CA SER A 301 27.65 -10.64 -7.10
C SER A 301 28.66 -11.56 -6.39
N PRO A 302 29.07 -11.28 -5.14
CA PRO A 302 30.02 -12.13 -4.41
C PRO A 302 29.39 -13.43 -3.89
N THR A 303 28.09 -13.66 -4.15
CA THR A 303 27.30 -14.77 -3.60
C THR A 303 26.43 -15.41 -4.67
N THR A 304 26.13 -16.71 -4.54
CA THR A 304 25.10 -17.35 -5.36
C THR A 304 23.71 -16.86 -4.98
N GLY A 305 22.83 -16.72 -5.97
CA GLY A 305 21.54 -16.06 -5.82
C GLY A 305 21.66 -14.63 -5.30
N THR A 306 20.58 -14.19 -4.66
CA THR A 306 20.38 -12.84 -4.15
C THR A 306 19.97 -12.89 -2.68
N GLY A 307 20.21 -11.81 -1.95
CA GLY A 307 19.39 -11.43 -0.80
C GLY A 307 18.02 -10.97 -1.30
N ASP A 308 17.37 -10.07 -0.57
CA ASP A 308 16.10 -9.54 -1.04
C ASP A 308 16.25 -8.73 -2.33
N GLN A 309 15.25 -8.83 -3.20
CA GLN A 309 15.25 -8.25 -4.54
C GLN A 309 13.88 -7.71 -4.97
N THR A 310 13.86 -6.87 -6.00
CA THR A 310 12.65 -6.48 -6.76
C THR A 310 13.02 -6.17 -8.21
N VAL A 311 12.00 -6.04 -9.07
CA VAL A 311 12.16 -5.52 -10.45
C VAL A 311 11.79 -4.04 -10.49
N PHE A 312 12.61 -3.24 -11.14
CA PHE A 312 12.37 -1.83 -11.44
C PHE A 312 12.42 -1.62 -12.95
N THR A 313 11.35 -1.04 -13.50
CA THR A 313 11.24 -0.63 -14.91
C THR A 313 11.50 0.88 -15.00
N ASP A 314 12.52 1.28 -15.76
CA ASP A 314 12.83 2.70 -15.99
C ASP A 314 11.91 3.32 -17.06
N ASP A 315 11.87 4.65 -17.14
CA ASP A 315 11.04 5.43 -18.09
C ASP A 315 11.32 5.11 -19.57
N ASN A 316 12.47 4.49 -19.87
CA ASN A 316 12.88 4.05 -21.20
C ASN A 316 12.47 2.59 -21.52
N GLY A 317 11.65 1.97 -20.66
CA GLY A 317 11.18 0.59 -20.82
C GLY A 317 12.24 -0.48 -20.53
N LYS A 318 13.41 -0.14 -19.97
CA LYS A 318 14.43 -1.12 -19.59
C LYS A 318 14.22 -1.58 -18.14
N ASP A 319 14.22 -2.91 -17.98
CA ASP A 319 14.04 -3.56 -16.69
C ASP A 319 15.37 -3.87 -15.99
N TYR A 320 15.36 -3.71 -14.67
CA TYR A 320 16.50 -3.96 -13.79
C TYR A 320 16.08 -4.78 -12.56
N LEU A 321 16.90 -5.74 -12.16
CA LEU A 321 16.79 -6.33 -10.83
C LEU A 321 17.59 -5.47 -9.83
N ILE A 322 16.91 -5.07 -8.77
CA ILE A 322 17.46 -4.34 -7.63
C ILE A 322 17.62 -5.35 -6.50
N PHE A 323 18.81 -5.57 -5.96
CA PHE A 323 19.04 -6.65 -4.99
C PHE A 323 20.21 -6.38 -4.04
N SER A 324 20.27 -7.06 -2.90
CA SER A 324 21.51 -7.19 -2.11
C SER A 324 22.16 -8.55 -2.30
N ASN A 325 23.45 -8.69 -1.98
CA ASN A 325 24.07 -10.03 -1.94
C ASN A 325 23.44 -10.89 -0.82
N ARG A 326 23.53 -12.22 -0.92
CA ARG A 326 22.81 -13.14 0.00
C ARG A 326 23.40 -13.15 1.41
N GLU A 327 24.69 -13.48 1.53
CA GLU A 327 25.42 -13.53 2.80
C GLU A 327 25.66 -12.14 3.40
N GLY A 328 25.06 -11.87 4.56
CA GLY A 328 25.23 -10.61 5.29
C GLY A 328 24.63 -9.36 4.63
N ARG A 329 24.17 -9.46 3.37
CA ARG A 329 23.40 -8.42 2.66
C ARG A 329 24.04 -7.04 2.66
N SER A 330 25.37 -6.99 2.67
CA SER A 330 26.15 -5.78 2.94
C SER A 330 26.47 -4.94 1.70
N ARG A 331 25.99 -5.36 0.53
CA ARG A 331 26.22 -4.72 -0.77
C ARG A 331 24.92 -4.69 -1.57
N ALA A 332 24.55 -3.52 -2.08
CA ALA A 332 23.39 -3.32 -2.95
C ALA A 332 23.82 -3.26 -4.42
N PHE A 333 23.01 -3.82 -5.30
CA PHE A 333 23.29 -3.99 -6.73
C PHE A 333 22.10 -3.62 -7.61
N VAL A 334 22.42 -3.19 -8.81
CA VAL A 334 21.50 -3.01 -9.94
C VAL A 334 22.03 -3.85 -11.11
N SER A 335 21.26 -4.82 -11.59
CA SER A 335 21.58 -5.61 -12.79
C SER A 335 20.48 -5.43 -13.85
N LYS A 336 20.86 -5.24 -15.11
CA LYS A 336 19.93 -5.16 -16.24
C LYS A 336 19.43 -6.56 -16.61
N PHE A 337 18.16 -6.68 -16.99
CA PHE A 337 17.66 -7.86 -17.67
C PHE A 337 18.30 -8.02 -19.07
N ARG A 338 18.63 -9.26 -19.46
CA ARG A 338 19.24 -9.56 -20.75
C ARG A 338 18.30 -9.15 -21.88
N GLU A 339 18.79 -8.29 -22.76
CA GLU A 339 17.98 -7.62 -23.79
C GLU A 339 17.29 -8.61 -24.74
N SER A 340 17.92 -9.74 -25.07
CA SER A 340 17.39 -10.72 -26.02
C SER A 340 16.11 -11.43 -25.60
N ASP A 341 15.84 -11.58 -24.30
CA ASP A 341 14.73 -12.42 -23.81
C ASP A 341 14.29 -12.20 -22.35
N SER A 342 14.97 -11.37 -21.56
CA SER A 342 14.74 -11.19 -20.11
C SER A 342 14.88 -12.46 -19.24
N LEU A 343 15.30 -13.61 -19.78
CA LEU A 343 15.48 -14.88 -19.05
C LEU A 343 16.83 -14.99 -18.31
N ARG A 344 17.56 -13.88 -18.19
CA ARG A 344 18.84 -13.80 -17.49
C ARG A 344 19.10 -12.36 -17.05
N LEU A 345 19.88 -12.21 -15.99
CA LEU A 345 20.45 -10.94 -15.52
C LEU A 345 21.91 -10.81 -15.93
N GLU A 346 22.24 -9.61 -16.39
CA GLU A 346 23.59 -9.21 -16.78
C GLU A 346 24.50 -9.01 -15.55
N ALA A 347 25.74 -8.55 -15.77
CA ALA A 347 26.64 -8.22 -14.67
C ALA A 347 26.05 -7.14 -13.75
N GLY A 348 26.01 -7.43 -12.46
CA GLY A 348 25.53 -6.48 -11.45
C GLY A 348 26.51 -5.33 -11.28
N VAL A 349 25.97 -4.11 -11.17
CA VAL A 349 26.71 -2.92 -10.75
C VAL A 349 26.43 -2.69 -9.28
N GLU A 350 27.47 -2.67 -8.46
CA GLU A 350 27.36 -2.40 -7.02
C GLU A 350 27.15 -0.90 -6.81
N ILE A 351 26.02 -0.51 -6.22
CA ILE A 351 25.63 0.90 -6.03
C ILE A 351 25.88 1.42 -4.61
N GLY A 352 26.11 0.53 -3.64
CA GLY A 352 26.38 0.93 -2.26
C GLY A 352 26.73 -0.23 -1.34
N ARG A 353 27.27 0.10 -0.16
CA ARG A 353 27.65 -0.86 0.89
C ARG A 353 27.22 -0.39 2.27
N ASN A 354 26.76 -1.33 3.09
CA ASN A 354 26.50 -1.13 4.51
C ASN A 354 26.92 -2.39 5.27
N SER A 355 27.87 -2.30 6.20
CA SER A 355 28.37 -3.45 6.95
C SER A 355 27.35 -4.08 7.91
N SER A 356 26.30 -3.36 8.30
CA SER A 356 25.17 -3.87 9.09
C SER A 356 24.16 -4.69 8.25
N GLY A 357 24.24 -4.57 6.92
CA GLY A 357 23.36 -5.26 5.98
C GLY A 357 22.01 -4.56 5.74
N ARG A 358 21.47 -4.78 4.53
CA ARG A 358 20.21 -4.18 4.04
C ARG A 358 19.40 -5.16 3.22
N GLU A 359 18.10 -5.24 3.51
CA GLU A 359 17.16 -6.16 2.83
C GLU A 359 15.90 -5.42 2.34
N GLY A 360 14.88 -6.11 1.82
CA GLY A 360 13.75 -5.46 1.14
C GLY A 360 14.14 -4.53 -0.01
N ASN A 361 15.21 -4.84 -0.77
CA ASN A 361 15.78 -3.92 -1.76
C ASN A 361 14.78 -3.58 -2.87
N ALA A 362 14.48 -2.29 -3.00
CA ALA A 362 13.62 -1.75 -4.04
C ALA A 362 14.11 -0.40 -4.58
N MET A 363 13.52 0.06 -5.68
CA MET A 363 13.89 1.32 -6.32
C MET A 363 12.65 2.05 -6.82
N PHE A 364 12.70 3.38 -6.74
CA PHE A 364 11.78 4.26 -7.45
C PHE A 364 12.55 5.39 -8.14
N LYS A 365 11.87 6.07 -9.06
CA LYS A 365 12.37 7.25 -9.74
C LYS A 365 11.48 8.45 -9.46
N LEU A 366 12.10 9.58 -9.12
CA LEU A 366 11.42 10.85 -8.83
C LEU A 366 12.33 12.00 -9.26
N ASP A 367 11.77 13.01 -9.95
CA ASP A 367 12.47 14.18 -10.49
C ASP A 367 13.76 13.84 -11.28
N GLY A 368 13.72 12.79 -12.09
CA GLY A 368 14.85 12.35 -12.93
C GLY A 368 15.98 11.62 -12.18
N LYS A 369 15.85 11.37 -10.88
CA LYS A 369 16.80 10.60 -10.07
C LYS A 369 16.23 9.27 -9.60
N TYR A 370 17.11 8.31 -9.36
CA TYR A 370 16.78 7.00 -8.80
C TYR A 370 17.05 6.98 -7.30
N TYR A 371 16.18 6.33 -6.57
CA TYR A 371 16.25 6.16 -5.13
C TYR A 371 16.19 4.66 -4.86
N HIS A 372 17.34 4.06 -4.53
CA HIS A 372 17.37 2.71 -3.93
C HIS A 372 16.88 2.83 -2.50
N ALA A 373 16.01 1.93 -2.07
CA ALA A 373 15.50 1.85 -0.72
C ALA A 373 15.58 0.42 -0.17
N ALA A 374 15.79 0.29 1.14
CA ALA A 374 15.95 -0.98 1.83
C ALA A 374 15.62 -0.89 3.34
N SER A 375 15.43 -2.05 3.98
CA SER A 375 15.15 -2.22 5.41
C SER A 375 16.39 -2.68 6.20
N ASP A 376 16.29 -2.58 7.53
CA ASP A 376 17.18 -3.31 8.45
C ASP A 376 16.95 -4.84 8.37
N LEU A 377 17.91 -5.60 8.90
CA LEU A 377 17.87 -7.07 9.01
C LEU A 377 17.08 -7.54 10.24
N HIS A 378 15.81 -7.14 10.34
CA HIS A 378 14.92 -7.55 11.44
C HIS A 378 14.06 -8.79 11.10
N GLY A 379 14.40 -9.50 10.02
CA GLY A 379 13.64 -10.66 9.54
C GLY A 379 12.24 -10.22 9.08
N TRP A 380 11.20 -10.89 9.57
CA TRP A 380 9.81 -10.51 9.26
C TRP A 380 9.37 -9.18 9.89
N ASN A 381 10.18 -8.60 10.77
CA ASN A 381 9.76 -7.43 11.52
C ASN A 381 10.13 -6.11 10.84
N THR A 382 9.40 -5.07 11.22
CA THR A 382 9.41 -3.76 10.57
C THR A 382 10.70 -2.94 10.81
N SER A 383 10.99 -1.98 9.93
CA SER A 383 12.05 -0.97 10.14
C SER A 383 11.72 0.37 9.47
N VAL A 384 12.58 1.37 9.69
CA VAL A 384 12.66 2.54 8.82
C VAL A 384 13.08 2.12 7.40
N ASN A 385 12.81 2.96 6.40
CA ASN A 385 13.42 2.81 5.08
C ASN A 385 14.76 3.57 5.05
N TYR A 386 15.82 2.88 4.66
CA TYR A 386 17.11 3.47 4.31
C TYR A 386 17.17 3.70 2.81
N VAL A 387 17.69 4.85 2.39
CA VAL A 387 17.69 5.31 0.99
C VAL A 387 19.09 5.74 0.55
N MET A 388 19.44 5.38 -0.68
CA MET A 388 20.57 5.94 -1.43
C MET A 388 20.04 6.59 -2.71
N GLU A 389 20.49 7.80 -3.00
CA GLU A 389 20.02 8.63 -4.13
C GLU A 389 21.08 8.67 -5.24
N SER A 390 20.68 8.55 -6.50
CA SER A 390 21.61 8.62 -7.63
C SER A 390 22.20 10.04 -7.77
N THR A 391 23.50 10.13 -8.04
CA THR A 391 24.19 11.41 -8.28
C THR A 391 24.05 11.89 -9.73
N SER A 392 23.44 11.08 -10.59
CA SER A 392 23.18 11.34 -12.00
C SER A 392 21.87 10.70 -12.46
N SER A 393 21.48 10.93 -13.72
CA SER A 393 20.34 10.29 -14.39
C SER A 393 20.64 8.87 -14.93
N ASN A 394 21.77 8.25 -14.54
CA ASN A 394 22.07 6.86 -14.83
C ASN A 394 21.72 5.96 -13.62
N VAL A 395 20.84 4.97 -13.83
CA VAL A 395 20.38 4.01 -12.81
C VAL A 395 21.51 3.10 -12.29
N GLN A 396 22.51 2.80 -13.12
CA GLN A 396 23.74 2.10 -12.76
C GLN A 396 24.92 3.07 -12.53
N GLY A 397 24.62 4.36 -12.26
CA GLY A 397 25.61 5.37 -11.91
C GLY A 397 26.04 5.30 -10.43
N ALA A 398 26.76 6.33 -9.98
CA ALA A 398 27.10 6.48 -8.57
C ALA A 398 25.90 6.97 -7.73
N TYR A 399 25.91 6.64 -6.43
CA TYR A 399 24.87 7.00 -5.47
C TYR A 399 25.47 7.74 -4.26
N THR A 400 24.63 8.45 -3.52
CA THR A 400 24.99 9.09 -2.24
C THR A 400 25.27 8.05 -1.15
N GLY A 401 25.85 8.51 -0.04
CA GLY A 401 25.73 7.77 1.22
C GLY A 401 24.27 7.55 1.63
N GLU A 402 24.04 6.48 2.40
CA GLU A 402 22.73 6.08 2.92
C GLU A 402 22.15 7.11 3.90
N TYR A 403 20.84 7.31 3.88
CA TYR A 403 20.09 8.10 4.86
C TYR A 403 18.72 7.47 5.15
N ILE A 404 18.08 7.85 6.27
CA ILE A 404 16.71 7.41 6.58
C ILE A 404 15.70 8.25 5.80
N LEU A 405 14.71 7.61 5.17
CA LEU A 405 13.59 8.27 4.52
C LEU A 405 12.70 8.94 5.57
N ALA A 406 12.67 10.28 5.54
CA ALA A 406 11.94 11.10 6.49
C ALA A 406 10.44 10.77 6.48
N GLY A 407 9.86 10.59 7.66
CA GLY A 407 8.48 10.18 7.88
C GLY A 407 8.30 8.69 8.20
N THR A 408 9.33 7.86 8.02
CA THR A 408 9.28 6.43 8.38
C THR A 408 9.65 6.15 9.83
N GLU A 409 10.22 7.12 10.55
CA GLU A 409 10.83 6.92 11.85
C GLU A 409 9.82 6.70 12.97
N MET A 410 8.60 7.24 12.87
CA MET A 410 7.67 7.29 14.01
C MET A 410 6.95 5.95 14.26
N ASP A 411 6.76 5.14 13.23
CA ASP A 411 6.04 3.86 13.30
C ASP A 411 6.70 2.75 12.45
N TYR A 412 7.95 2.94 12.07
CA TYR A 412 8.69 2.07 11.16
C TYR A 412 7.93 1.84 9.84
N SER A 413 7.78 2.92 9.07
CA SER A 413 7.19 2.88 7.72
C SER A 413 5.74 2.37 7.72
N HIS A 414 4.92 2.78 8.69
CA HIS A 414 3.58 2.24 8.94
C HIS A 414 3.58 0.73 9.28
N VAL A 415 4.54 0.29 10.10
CA VAL A 415 4.71 -1.12 10.54
C VAL A 415 4.85 -2.06 9.33
N THR A 416 5.83 -1.78 8.47
CA THR A 416 6.19 -2.62 7.32
C THR A 416 7.69 -2.85 7.19
N GLN A 417 8.05 -3.77 6.31
CA GLN A 417 9.34 -3.83 5.65
C GLN A 417 9.21 -3.24 4.24
N THR A 418 10.29 -2.72 3.66
CA THR A 418 10.33 -2.31 2.25
C THR A 418 9.91 -3.47 1.35
N GLY A 419 8.83 -3.26 0.59
CA GLY A 419 8.31 -4.17 -0.43
C GLY A 419 8.73 -3.68 -1.81
N PHE A 420 7.91 -2.82 -2.43
CA PHE A 420 8.16 -2.23 -3.75
C PHE A 420 7.63 -0.78 -3.83
N PHE A 421 7.75 -0.15 -5.00
CA PHE A 421 7.22 1.18 -5.28
C PHE A 421 6.45 1.20 -6.61
N VAL A 422 5.48 2.11 -6.72
CA VAL A 422 4.73 2.37 -7.96
C VAL A 422 4.82 3.86 -8.27
N THR A 423 5.44 4.24 -9.38
CA THR A 423 5.40 5.62 -9.87
C THR A 423 4.21 5.79 -10.81
N VAL A 424 3.23 6.59 -10.40
CA VAL A 424 2.09 6.98 -11.25
C VAL A 424 2.39 8.32 -11.89
N LYS A 425 2.42 8.34 -13.23
CA LYS A 425 2.51 9.55 -14.05
C LYS A 425 1.10 10.10 -14.26
N GLY A 426 0.68 11.00 -13.39
CA GLY A 426 -0.63 11.63 -13.44
C GLY A 426 -0.64 12.92 -14.27
N THR A 427 -1.81 13.33 -14.75
CA THR A 427 -1.96 14.53 -15.60
C THR A 427 -1.71 15.86 -14.88
N LYS A 428 -1.75 15.89 -13.54
CA LYS A 428 -1.46 17.08 -12.72
C LYS A 428 -0.18 16.94 -11.88
N GLN A 429 0.11 15.73 -11.39
CA GLN A 429 1.36 15.45 -10.67
C GLN A 429 1.82 13.99 -10.84
N ASN A 430 3.13 13.77 -10.74
CA ASN A 430 3.68 12.43 -10.55
C ASN A 430 3.63 12.07 -9.05
N THR A 431 3.12 10.88 -8.73
CA THR A 431 3.10 10.36 -7.34
C THR A 431 3.83 9.04 -7.26
N VAL A 432 4.75 8.92 -6.31
CA VAL A 432 5.36 7.66 -5.93
C VAL A 432 4.53 7.07 -4.79
N ILE A 433 4.08 5.83 -4.95
CA ILE A 433 3.41 5.07 -3.91
C ILE A 433 4.43 4.05 -3.38
N TYR A 434 4.75 4.12 -2.10
CA TYR A 434 5.42 3.04 -1.39
C TYR A 434 4.43 1.92 -1.13
N ALA A 435 4.80 0.69 -1.44
CA ALA A 435 4.03 -0.51 -1.13
C ALA A 435 4.86 -1.41 -0.19
N GLY A 436 4.61 -1.29 1.12
CA GLY A 436 5.32 -2.05 2.15
C GLY A 436 4.65 -3.36 2.49
N ASP A 437 5.46 -4.40 2.67
CA ASP A 437 5.03 -5.70 3.19
C ASP A 437 4.89 -5.62 4.72
N ARG A 438 3.69 -5.85 5.23
CA ARG A 438 3.46 -6.19 6.64
C ARG A 438 3.35 -7.71 6.75
N TRP A 439 4.44 -8.36 7.16
CA TRP A 439 4.51 -9.80 7.40
C TRP A 439 3.75 -10.22 8.68
N ALA A 440 2.47 -9.85 8.78
CA ALA A 440 1.68 -9.97 9.99
C ALA A 440 1.51 -11.43 10.43
N ASP A 441 1.39 -12.34 9.48
CA ASP A 441 1.40 -13.79 9.66
C ASP A 441 2.70 -14.31 10.31
N PHE A 442 3.85 -13.76 9.92
CA PHE A 442 5.18 -14.20 10.37
C PHE A 442 5.80 -13.34 11.49
N ALA A 443 5.23 -12.19 11.82
CA ALA A 443 5.72 -11.25 12.84
C ALA A 443 4.70 -10.89 13.92
N TRP A 444 3.40 -11.12 13.68
CA TRP A 444 2.27 -10.68 14.53
C TRP A 444 2.42 -9.20 14.92
N ASN A 445 2.34 -8.33 13.91
CA ASN A 445 2.61 -6.89 14.01
C ASN A 445 1.49 -6.03 13.39
N GLY A 446 0.22 -6.45 13.55
CA GLY A 446 -0.96 -5.68 13.12
C GLY A 446 -1.87 -6.42 12.14
N ILE A 447 -2.77 -5.69 11.49
CA ILE A 447 -3.78 -6.24 10.57
C ILE A 447 -3.41 -5.92 9.12
N GLY A 448 -3.74 -6.83 8.19
CA GLY A 448 -3.42 -6.68 6.77
C GLY A 448 -1.98 -7.03 6.40
N TYR A 449 -1.76 -7.30 5.11
CA TYR A 449 -0.44 -7.71 4.56
C TYR A 449 0.29 -6.60 3.81
N ASN A 450 -0.44 -5.61 3.31
CA ASN A 450 0.09 -4.58 2.42
C ASN A 450 -0.28 -3.21 3.01
N GLN A 451 0.69 -2.31 3.10
CA GLN A 451 0.46 -0.92 3.52
C GLN A 451 1.00 0.00 2.44
N TRP A 452 0.11 0.73 1.79
CA TRP A 452 0.45 1.58 0.65
C TRP A 452 0.37 3.05 1.06
N LEU A 453 1.46 3.80 0.89
CA LEU A 453 1.64 5.17 1.41
C LEU A 453 2.19 6.10 0.32
N PRO A 454 1.73 7.35 0.21
CA PRO A 454 2.26 8.29 -0.77
C PRO A 454 3.64 8.83 -0.32
N ILE A 455 4.51 9.03 -1.30
CA ILE A 455 5.78 9.74 -1.19
C ILE A 455 5.71 11.00 -2.04
N THR A 456 6.17 12.12 -1.47
CA THR A 456 6.32 13.40 -2.17
C THR A 456 7.73 13.95 -1.99
N LYS A 457 8.13 14.92 -2.81
CA LYS A 457 9.37 15.67 -2.62
C LYS A 457 9.10 17.16 -2.72
N THR A 458 8.83 17.77 -1.57
CA THR A 458 8.58 19.21 -1.39
C THR A 458 9.86 19.99 -1.02
N GLY A 459 10.97 19.28 -0.81
CA GLY A 459 12.28 19.84 -0.49
C GLY A 459 13.41 19.03 -1.13
N ALA A 460 14.61 19.10 -0.55
CA ALA A 460 15.81 18.47 -1.12
C ALA A 460 15.73 16.93 -1.25
N ARG A 461 14.93 16.26 -0.40
CA ARG A 461 14.79 14.80 -0.33
C ARG A 461 13.31 14.37 -0.32
N PRO A 462 13.00 13.13 -0.74
CA PRO A 462 11.65 12.58 -0.61
C PRO A 462 11.22 12.46 0.85
N GLN A 463 9.90 12.52 1.06
CA GLN A 463 9.22 12.38 2.34
C GLN A 463 8.13 11.31 2.21
N PHE A 464 8.10 10.39 3.17
CA PHE A 464 7.07 9.38 3.37
C PHE A 464 5.93 9.94 4.22
N HIS A 465 4.68 9.68 3.83
CA HIS A 465 3.52 10.06 4.63
C HIS A 465 2.84 8.83 5.22
N SER A 466 3.07 8.54 6.50
CA SER A 466 2.34 7.48 7.19
C SER A 466 0.87 7.88 7.37
N MET A 467 -0.04 7.08 6.80
CA MET A 467 -1.48 7.34 6.79
C MET A 467 -2.25 6.04 6.92
N THR A 468 -3.21 5.99 7.86
CA THR A 468 -4.13 4.85 7.98
C THR A 468 -5.17 4.87 6.86
N GLN A 469 -5.54 6.05 6.35
CA GLN A 469 -6.40 6.15 5.18
C GLN A 469 -6.05 7.38 4.35
N TRP A 470 -6.03 7.21 3.03
CA TRP A 470 -5.82 8.29 2.08
C TRP A 470 -6.65 8.06 0.82
N GLN A 471 -6.80 9.11 0.01
CA GLN A 471 -7.48 9.05 -1.27
C GLN A 471 -6.50 9.38 -2.38
N PHE A 472 -6.59 8.63 -3.48
CA PHE A 472 -5.73 8.72 -4.64
C PHE A 472 -6.55 8.84 -5.92
N ASN A 473 -6.11 9.70 -6.84
CA ASN A 473 -6.65 9.79 -8.19
C ASN A 473 -5.57 9.31 -9.17
N ALA A 474 -5.75 8.13 -9.77
CA ALA A 474 -4.76 7.55 -10.68
C ALA A 474 -4.64 8.30 -12.01
N THR A 475 -5.66 9.08 -12.41
CA THR A 475 -5.62 9.92 -13.62
C THR A 475 -4.79 11.16 -13.40
N THR A 476 -5.07 11.95 -12.35
CA THR A 476 -4.34 13.20 -12.09
C THR A 476 -3.04 13.00 -11.32
N GLY A 477 -2.90 11.85 -10.64
CA GLY A 477 -1.84 11.58 -9.69
C GLY A 477 -2.02 12.29 -8.34
N GLU A 478 -3.08 13.08 -8.16
CA GLU A 478 -3.36 13.80 -6.93
C GLU A 478 -3.71 12.85 -5.78
N TRP A 479 -3.36 13.24 -4.56
CA TRP A 479 -3.69 12.50 -3.36
C TRP A 479 -4.02 13.41 -2.19
N ARG A 480 -4.79 12.91 -1.22
CA ARG A 480 -5.14 13.62 0.02
C ARG A 480 -5.39 12.67 1.18
N ALA A 481 -5.30 13.14 2.42
CA ALA A 481 -5.68 12.34 3.59
C ALA A 481 -7.16 11.93 3.52
N GLY A 482 -7.46 10.70 3.94
CA GLY A 482 -8.81 10.14 3.91
C GLY A 482 -9.67 10.61 5.09
N PRO A 483 -11.02 10.54 4.99
CA PRO A 483 -11.91 10.96 6.06
C PRO A 483 -11.73 10.16 7.36
N ALA A 484 -11.33 8.89 7.29
CA ALA A 484 -11.00 8.06 8.44
C ALA A 484 -9.48 7.95 8.70
N ASN A 485 -8.67 8.93 8.26
CA ASN A 485 -7.25 8.89 8.58
C ASN A 485 -7.02 9.09 10.08
N ASN A 486 -6.37 8.13 10.70
CA ASN A 486 -5.78 8.28 12.02
C ASN A 486 -4.45 9.04 11.90
N TYR A 487 -4.35 10.17 12.59
CA TYR A 487 -3.14 10.99 12.68
C TYR A 487 -2.19 10.55 13.80
N ALA A 488 -2.64 9.71 14.75
CA ALA A 488 -1.77 9.11 15.75
C ALA A 488 -0.94 7.97 15.11
N LEU A 489 0.38 8.00 15.32
CA LEU A 489 1.33 7.04 14.76
C LEU A 489 1.72 5.97 15.79
N ASN A 490 2.01 4.75 15.31
CA ASN A 490 2.14 3.55 16.16
C ASN A 490 0.98 3.40 17.17
N PRO A 491 -0.29 3.50 16.73
CA PRO A 491 -1.46 3.64 17.61
C PRO A 491 -1.74 2.41 18.49
N ASN A 492 -1.21 1.25 18.08
CA ASN A 492 -1.37 -0.06 18.69
C ASN A 492 -0.02 -0.71 19.07
N PHE A 493 1.03 0.12 19.17
CA PHE A 493 2.36 -0.26 19.68
C PHE A 493 3.05 -1.41 18.93
N GLN A 494 2.58 -1.75 17.72
CA GLN A 494 3.12 -2.86 16.91
C GLN A 494 4.51 -2.55 16.33
N ALA A 495 4.84 -1.27 16.12
CA ALA A 495 6.18 -0.85 15.71
C ALA A 495 7.26 -1.11 16.79
N ASP A 496 6.87 -1.43 18.03
CA ASP A 496 7.84 -1.67 19.10
C ASP A 496 8.57 -3.01 18.94
N ARG A 497 7.97 -3.97 18.22
CA ARG A 497 8.50 -5.31 17.85
C ARG A 497 8.72 -6.30 19.00
N VAL A 498 9.15 -5.79 20.15
CA VAL A 498 9.49 -6.49 21.40
C VAL A 498 9.02 -5.65 22.58
N ILE A 499 9.20 -6.15 23.82
CA ILE A 499 8.95 -5.36 25.01
C ILE A 499 10.06 -4.31 25.19
N VAL A 500 9.66 -3.04 25.28
CA VAL A 500 10.52 -1.85 25.38
C VAL A 500 9.98 -0.90 26.45
N SER A 501 10.87 -0.12 27.07
CA SER A 501 10.51 0.98 27.98
C SER A 501 10.32 2.33 27.27
N GLN A 502 10.75 2.43 26.00
CA GLN A 502 10.55 3.59 25.14
C GLN A 502 9.82 3.14 23.87
N VAL A 503 8.50 3.34 23.86
CA VAL A 503 7.63 2.91 22.75
C VAL A 503 7.86 3.79 21.51
N ARG A 504 7.82 3.21 20.32
CA ARG A 504 8.25 3.85 19.07
C ARG A 504 7.28 4.97 18.68
N GLY A 505 7.83 6.15 18.36
CA GLY A 505 7.03 7.32 17.99
C GLY A 505 6.42 8.09 19.16
N TRP A 506 6.73 7.75 20.42
CA TRP A 506 6.29 8.49 21.59
C TRP A 506 7.47 8.89 22.48
N THR A 507 7.36 10.04 23.11
CA THR A 507 8.35 10.60 24.04
C THR A 507 7.84 10.42 25.47
N ASN A 508 8.55 9.62 26.26
CA ASN A 508 8.28 9.46 27.69
C ASN A 508 8.50 10.78 28.42
N PHE A 509 7.72 11.03 29.46
CA PHE A 509 7.95 12.12 30.41
C PHE A 509 7.64 11.67 31.84
N ARG A 510 8.32 12.29 32.81
CA ARG A 510 8.18 12.00 34.23
C ARG A 510 8.07 13.30 35.01
N GLU A 511 7.05 13.39 35.84
CA GLU A 511 6.86 14.47 36.81
C GLU A 511 7.43 14.06 38.18
N SER A 512 7.14 12.83 38.62
CA SER A 512 7.64 12.26 39.89
C SER A 512 7.74 10.72 39.86
N GLY A 513 8.34 10.12 40.89
CA GLY A 513 8.46 8.66 41.05
C GLY A 513 9.75 8.04 40.49
N PRO A 514 9.76 6.74 40.13
CA PRO A 514 10.94 6.09 39.57
C PRO A 514 11.24 6.58 38.13
N SER A 515 12.44 6.28 37.62
CA SER A 515 12.88 6.69 36.27
C SER A 515 12.21 5.92 35.13
N SER A 516 11.70 4.72 35.40
CA SER A 516 10.95 3.89 34.45
C SER A 516 9.54 3.67 34.96
N ILE A 517 8.57 4.26 34.26
CA ILE A 517 7.13 4.12 34.52
C ILE A 517 6.35 3.79 33.23
N VAL A 518 7.05 3.58 32.11
CA VAL A 518 6.48 3.32 30.78
C VAL A 518 7.05 2.03 30.24
N THR A 519 6.19 1.18 29.69
CA THR A 519 6.57 0.03 28.87
C THR A 519 5.40 -0.36 27.96
N ASN A 520 5.62 -1.03 26.84
CA ASN A 520 4.55 -1.83 26.23
C ASN A 520 4.43 -3.20 26.93
N VAL A 521 3.27 -3.83 26.85
CA VAL A 521 2.97 -5.14 27.45
C VAL A 521 2.23 -6.02 26.45
N ASN A 522 2.41 -7.34 26.54
CA ASN A 522 1.67 -8.28 25.70
C ASN A 522 0.15 -8.26 26.02
N GLY A 523 -0.68 -8.42 24.99
CA GLY A 523 -2.14 -8.53 25.13
C GLY A 523 -2.83 -7.17 25.17
N GLY A 524 -2.84 -6.49 24.03
CA GLY A 524 -3.57 -5.25 23.80
C GLY A 524 -5.09 -5.46 23.71
N ALA A 525 -5.79 -4.43 23.23
CA ALA A 525 -7.20 -4.52 22.90
C ALA A 525 -7.40 -5.33 21.60
N ASN A 526 -8.59 -5.91 21.43
CA ASN A 526 -9.01 -6.58 20.18
C ASN A 526 -8.07 -7.72 19.68
N GLY A 527 -7.23 -8.27 20.57
CA GLY A 527 -6.25 -9.31 20.22
C GLY A 527 -4.96 -8.79 19.57
N SER A 528 -4.71 -7.47 19.60
CA SER A 528 -3.43 -6.89 19.21
C SER A 528 -2.29 -7.43 20.09
N ARG A 529 -1.07 -7.46 19.56
CA ARG A 529 0.07 -8.05 20.28
C ARG A 529 0.46 -7.25 21.52
N PHE A 530 0.36 -5.92 21.46
CA PHE A 530 0.92 -5.02 22.45
C PHE A 530 -0.09 -3.94 22.86
N GLY A 531 -0.03 -3.50 24.11
CA GLY A 531 -0.62 -2.24 24.57
C GLY A 531 0.41 -1.45 25.38
N LEU A 532 0.27 -0.14 25.45
CA LEU A 532 1.10 0.72 26.30
C LEU A 532 0.64 0.63 27.76
N GLN A 533 1.57 0.39 28.68
CA GLN A 533 1.36 0.47 30.12
C GLN A 533 2.15 1.63 30.74
N ILE A 534 1.47 2.40 31.59
CA ILE A 534 2.06 3.45 32.42
C ILE A 534 1.78 3.11 33.88
N GLY A 535 2.82 2.81 34.65
CA GLY A 535 2.69 2.59 36.09
C GLY A 535 3.91 2.04 36.82
N ALA A 536 3.80 2.01 38.15
CA ALA A 536 4.78 1.45 39.07
C ALA A 536 4.11 1.04 40.39
N GLY A 537 4.76 0.15 41.14
CA GLY A 537 4.37 -0.23 42.51
C GLY A 537 4.79 0.77 43.60
N GLN A 538 5.26 1.96 43.21
CA GLN A 538 5.64 3.08 44.08
C GLN A 538 4.99 4.35 43.55
N SER A 539 4.97 5.42 44.36
CA SER A 539 4.38 6.71 43.95
C SER A 539 5.02 7.28 42.69
N TYR A 540 4.20 7.66 41.71
CA TYR A 540 4.65 8.23 40.43
C TYR A 540 3.65 9.20 39.82
N ALA A 541 4.13 10.02 38.89
CA ALA A 541 3.32 10.76 37.93
C ALA A 541 4.09 10.99 36.62
N GLY A 542 3.44 10.80 35.48
CA GLY A 542 4.03 11.00 34.15
C GLY A 542 3.32 10.17 33.08
N GLY A 543 4.02 9.87 31.98
CA GLY A 543 3.46 9.07 30.88
C GLY A 543 4.19 9.26 29.56
N VAL A 544 3.44 9.33 28.46
CA VAL A 544 3.96 9.49 27.10
C VAL A 544 3.25 10.62 26.35
N ARG A 545 3.93 11.19 25.36
CA ARG A 545 3.35 12.15 24.41
C ARG A 545 3.90 11.97 23.00
N GLN A 546 3.08 12.27 22.00
CA GLN A 546 3.45 12.28 20.60
C GLN A 546 3.07 13.61 19.98
N GLN A 547 3.98 14.20 19.20
CA GLN A 547 3.73 15.39 18.40
C GLN A 547 3.50 15.00 16.96
N ILE A 548 2.45 15.56 16.35
CA ILE A 548 1.98 15.25 15.00
C ILE A 548 1.54 16.53 14.30
N THR A 549 1.66 16.57 12.97
CA THR A 549 1.12 17.67 12.17
C THR A 549 -0.27 17.29 11.67
N VAL A 550 -1.25 18.15 11.92
CA VAL A 550 -2.64 17.97 11.50
C VAL A 550 -3.12 19.17 10.67
N PRO A 551 -4.03 18.99 9.69
CA PRO A 551 -4.74 20.11 9.08
C PRO A 551 -5.76 20.72 10.05
N ALA A 552 -6.18 21.97 9.81
CA ALA A 552 -7.23 22.61 10.60
C ALA A 552 -8.53 21.78 10.56
N GLY A 553 -9.19 21.57 11.69
CA GLY A 553 -10.37 20.71 11.74
C GLY A 553 -10.98 20.55 13.13
N THR A 554 -12.14 19.89 13.18
CA THR A 554 -12.63 19.30 14.43
C THR A 554 -12.26 17.83 14.46
N TYR A 555 -11.77 17.36 15.59
CA TYR A 555 -11.23 16.02 15.79
C TYR A 555 -11.96 15.26 16.91
N ARG A 556 -11.84 13.94 16.81
CA ARG A 556 -12.15 12.95 17.84
C ARG A 556 -10.87 12.23 18.21
N MET A 557 -10.57 12.18 19.51
CA MET A 557 -9.53 11.32 20.06
C MET A 557 -10.19 10.12 20.75
N SER A 558 -9.79 8.90 20.44
CA SER A 558 -10.26 7.67 21.08
C SER A 558 -9.12 6.73 21.44
N LEU A 559 -9.36 5.84 22.42
CA LEU A 559 -8.48 4.71 22.76
C LEU A 559 -9.27 3.63 23.51
N PHE A 560 -8.72 2.43 23.62
CA PHE A 560 -9.13 1.46 24.63
C PHE A 560 -8.27 1.60 25.88
N ALA A 561 -8.87 1.55 27.07
CA ALA A 561 -8.17 1.61 28.35
C ALA A 561 -8.63 0.50 29.31
N LYS A 562 -7.70 0.06 30.17
CA LYS A 562 -7.94 -0.68 31.42
C LYS A 562 -7.00 -0.19 32.51
N THR A 563 -7.36 -0.40 33.76
CA THR A 563 -6.63 0.09 34.95
C THR A 563 -6.50 -1.00 36.00
N SER A 564 -5.39 -1.01 36.74
CA SER A 564 -5.24 -1.83 37.96
C SER A 564 -4.66 -0.99 39.11
N GLY A 565 -4.93 -1.41 40.35
CA GLY A 565 -4.62 -0.61 41.54
C GLY A 565 -5.45 0.68 41.61
N SER A 566 -4.94 1.67 42.36
CA SER A 566 -5.67 2.93 42.62
C SER A 566 -4.94 4.11 41.97
N LEU A 567 -5.41 4.56 40.81
CA LEU A 567 -4.86 5.73 40.12
C LEU A 567 -5.44 7.03 40.70
N SER A 568 -4.58 7.99 41.04
CA SER A 568 -5.00 9.37 41.36
C SER A 568 -5.18 10.23 40.12
N ALA A 569 -4.58 9.83 38.99
CA ALA A 569 -4.92 10.34 37.67
C ALA A 569 -4.76 9.26 36.59
N ALA A 570 -5.66 9.25 35.63
CA ALA A 570 -5.55 8.54 34.36
C ALA A 570 -6.18 9.43 33.30
N GLN A 571 -5.41 9.89 32.32
CA GLN A 571 -5.80 11.02 31.47
C GLN A 571 -5.35 10.84 30.02
N MET A 572 -6.20 11.29 29.11
CA MET A 572 -5.91 11.47 27.68
C MET A 572 -6.12 12.94 27.35
N THR A 573 -5.09 13.60 26.83
CA THR A 573 -5.12 15.03 26.51
C THR A 573 -4.67 15.25 25.07
N VAL A 574 -5.34 16.16 24.36
CA VAL A 574 -4.87 16.72 23.09
C VAL A 574 -4.66 18.22 23.28
N THR A 575 -3.47 18.69 22.90
CA THR A 575 -3.02 20.08 23.04
C THR A 575 -2.61 20.62 21.68
N ASP A 576 -3.09 21.80 21.30
CA ASP A 576 -2.68 22.45 20.05
C ASP A 576 -1.33 23.22 20.17
N ALA A 577 -0.86 23.79 19.07
CA ALA A 577 0.38 24.58 19.03
C ALA A 577 0.35 25.85 19.90
N THR A 578 -0.82 26.32 20.34
CA THR A 578 -0.96 27.48 21.25
C THR A 578 -0.93 27.08 22.73
N GLY A 579 -1.00 25.79 23.03
CA GLY A 579 -1.13 25.25 24.39
C GLY A 579 -2.58 25.00 24.82
N SER A 580 -3.57 25.33 23.98
CA SER A 580 -4.98 25.07 24.27
C SER A 580 -5.23 23.57 24.31
N SER A 581 -5.77 23.08 25.44
CA SER A 581 -5.82 21.65 25.75
C SER A 581 -7.24 21.15 26.02
N ARG A 582 -7.58 19.97 25.50
CA ARG A 582 -8.80 19.22 25.83
C ARG A 582 -8.40 17.90 26.49
N THR A 583 -8.97 17.60 27.65
CA THR A 583 -8.60 16.44 28.48
C THR A 583 -9.81 15.59 28.82
N LEU A 584 -9.68 14.27 28.64
CA LEU A 584 -10.59 13.27 29.18
C LEU A 584 -9.92 12.57 30.37
N ASN A 585 -10.56 12.59 31.53
CA ASN A 585 -10.21 11.72 32.64
C ASN A 585 -10.75 10.31 32.33
N ILE A 586 -9.90 9.29 32.42
CA ILE A 586 -10.22 7.88 32.13
C ILE A 586 -10.76 7.22 33.40
N PRO A 587 -12.05 6.80 33.45
CA PRO A 587 -12.59 6.08 34.58
C PRO A 587 -11.94 4.71 34.74
N SER A 588 -11.80 4.25 35.98
CA SER A 588 -11.28 2.93 36.31
C SER A 588 -12.11 1.81 35.65
N SER A 589 -11.44 0.80 35.12
CA SER A 589 -12.05 -0.39 34.55
C SER A 589 -11.07 -1.56 34.61
N SER A 590 -11.52 -2.72 35.07
CA SER A 590 -10.71 -3.94 35.08
C SER A 590 -10.54 -4.55 33.67
N GLY A 591 -11.47 -4.27 32.76
CA GLY A 591 -11.47 -4.74 31.38
C GLY A 591 -11.21 -3.63 30.36
N TRP A 592 -10.77 -4.01 29.17
CA TRP A 592 -10.60 -3.09 28.04
C TRP A 592 -11.93 -2.39 27.73
N THR A 593 -11.96 -1.07 27.83
CA THR A 593 -13.13 -0.25 27.51
C THR A 593 -12.74 0.91 26.62
N ARG A 594 -13.48 1.15 25.54
CA ARG A 594 -13.25 2.31 24.67
C ARG A 594 -13.57 3.62 25.43
N ARG A 595 -12.77 4.65 25.16
CA ARG A 595 -12.84 6.00 25.72
C ARG A 595 -12.71 6.98 24.57
N GLU A 596 -13.44 8.09 24.63
CA GLU A 596 -13.52 9.02 23.51
C GLU A 596 -13.68 10.47 24.00
N LEU A 597 -13.02 11.38 23.29
CA LEU A 597 -13.08 12.82 23.45
C LEU A 597 -13.38 13.43 22.08
N THR A 598 -14.61 13.92 21.91
CA THR A 598 -15.11 14.51 20.66
C THR A 598 -14.99 16.04 20.66
N GLY A 599 -15.18 16.67 19.50
CA GLY A 599 -15.31 18.13 19.42
C GLY A 599 -14.03 18.88 19.80
N ILE A 600 -12.87 18.33 19.43
CA ILE A 600 -11.55 18.92 19.65
C ILE A 600 -11.23 19.84 18.46
N PRO A 601 -11.35 21.17 18.55
CA PRO A 601 -10.86 22.05 17.51
C PRO A 601 -9.33 22.03 17.50
N LEU A 602 -8.72 21.83 16.34
CA LEU A 602 -7.28 21.98 16.14
C LEU A 602 -7.03 22.94 14.96
N PRO A 603 -6.16 23.95 15.10
CA PRO A 603 -5.63 24.70 13.96
C PRO A 603 -4.73 23.81 13.10
N ALA A 604 -4.40 24.26 11.89
CA ALA A 604 -3.40 23.59 11.07
C ALA A 604 -2.01 23.74 11.72
N GLY A 605 -1.25 22.65 11.82
CA GLY A 605 0.08 22.64 12.41
C GLY A 605 0.25 21.54 13.46
N THR A 606 1.12 21.78 14.44
CA THR A 606 1.46 20.78 15.46
C THR A 606 0.35 20.61 16.49
N ALA A 607 -0.05 19.36 16.72
CA ALA A 607 -0.82 18.93 17.88
C ALA A 607 0.00 17.93 18.72
N THR A 608 -0.22 17.91 20.03
CA THR A 608 0.41 16.99 20.97
C THR A 608 -0.64 16.11 21.63
N ILE A 609 -0.57 14.80 21.39
CA ILE A 609 -1.35 13.79 22.12
C ILE A 609 -0.55 13.41 23.37
N THR A 610 -1.18 13.39 24.54
CA THR A 610 -0.56 13.01 25.82
C THR A 610 -1.41 11.97 26.53
N ILE A 611 -0.79 10.85 26.93
CA ILE A 611 -1.40 9.87 27.84
C ILE A 611 -0.63 9.93 29.16
N ARG A 612 -1.35 10.19 30.26
CA ARG A 612 -0.77 10.45 31.59
C ARG A 612 -1.42 9.57 32.66
N ALA A 613 -0.61 9.09 33.59
CA ALA A 613 -1.10 8.45 34.81
C ALA A 613 -0.33 8.93 36.04
N ALA A 614 -0.98 8.86 37.21
CA ALA A 614 -0.37 9.07 38.51
C ALA A 614 -1.02 8.16 39.56
N SER A 615 -0.25 7.67 40.52
CA SER A 615 -0.70 6.74 41.56
C SER A 615 0.34 6.58 42.67
N GLY A 616 -0.07 5.98 43.80
CA GLY A 616 0.85 5.38 44.79
C GLY A 616 1.24 3.93 44.49
N ASN A 617 0.36 3.17 43.82
CA ASN A 617 0.53 1.78 43.38
C ASN A 617 -0.61 1.44 42.41
N GLY A 618 -0.33 1.44 41.11
CA GLY A 618 -1.35 1.23 40.07
C GLY A 618 -0.83 1.46 38.66
N TYR A 619 -1.61 1.02 37.68
CA TYR A 619 -1.24 1.01 36.27
C TYR A 619 -2.41 1.41 35.39
N LEU A 620 -2.15 2.32 34.43
CA LEU A 620 -3.00 2.55 33.27
C LEU A 620 -2.44 1.72 32.11
N THR A 621 -3.27 0.94 31.42
CA THR A 621 -2.89 0.30 30.16
C THR A 621 -3.83 0.80 29.05
N VAL A 622 -3.28 1.26 27.93
CA VAL A 622 -4.02 1.76 26.77
C VAL A 622 -3.60 1.05 25.48
N ASP A 623 -4.50 0.99 24.51
CA ASP A 623 -4.24 0.47 23.17
C ASP A 623 -5.18 1.12 22.13
N ASP A 624 -4.85 0.97 20.86
CA ASP A 624 -5.68 1.37 19.70
C ASP A 624 -6.08 2.86 19.74
N LEU A 625 -5.06 3.73 19.79
CA LEU A 625 -5.20 5.18 19.88
C LEU A 625 -5.57 5.78 18.52
N GLU A 626 -6.66 6.53 18.45
CA GLU A 626 -7.15 7.17 17.23
C GLU A 626 -7.26 8.69 17.42
N LEU A 627 -6.59 9.49 16.59
CA LEU A 627 -6.96 10.90 16.38
C LEU A 627 -7.48 11.06 14.95
N VAL A 628 -8.79 11.22 14.79
CA VAL A 628 -9.46 11.27 13.48
C VAL A 628 -10.17 12.61 13.31
N ARG A 629 -10.03 13.21 12.11
CA ARG A 629 -10.68 14.47 11.73
C ARG A 629 -12.16 14.23 11.41
N THR A 630 -13.04 14.61 12.32
CA THR A 630 -14.50 14.40 12.18
C THR A 630 -15.19 15.43 11.32
N SER A 631 -14.62 16.63 11.14
CA SER A 631 -15.15 17.60 10.17
C SER A 631 -14.04 18.39 9.46
N GLY A 632 -14.32 18.70 8.19
CA GLY A 632 -13.36 19.03 7.16
C GLY A 632 -12.89 20.48 7.10
N GLY A 633 -12.80 21.22 8.20
CA GLY A 633 -12.28 22.58 8.17
C GLY A 633 -12.16 23.26 9.52
N THR A 634 -11.48 24.41 9.51
CA THR A 634 -11.81 25.51 10.41
C THR A 634 -13.34 25.68 10.44
N GLN A 635 -13.94 25.93 11.60
CA GLN A 635 -15.26 26.55 11.61
C GLN A 635 -15.16 27.80 10.74
N PRO A 636 -16.04 28.01 9.74
CA PRO A 636 -15.92 29.18 8.90
C PRO A 636 -16.07 30.41 9.79
N SER A 637 -15.05 31.28 9.87
CA SER A 637 -15.19 32.63 10.46
C SER A 637 -15.94 33.57 9.50
N GLY A 638 -16.85 32.99 8.72
CA GLY A 638 -17.64 33.66 7.71
C GLY A 638 -18.87 34.33 8.33
N GLN A 639 -19.70 34.93 7.48
CA GLN A 639 -20.93 35.52 7.94
C GLN A 639 -21.92 34.40 8.31
N ARG A 640 -22.38 34.40 9.57
CA ARG A 640 -23.46 33.53 10.06
C ARG A 640 -24.81 34.09 9.67
N TYR A 641 -25.69 33.18 9.27
CA TYR A 641 -27.12 33.41 9.06
C TYR A 641 -27.87 32.40 9.93
N GLU A 642 -28.38 32.87 11.08
CA GLU A 642 -29.19 32.08 12.01
C GLU A 642 -30.54 31.74 11.35
N ALA A 643 -30.97 30.47 11.38
CA ALA A 643 -32.13 30.01 10.61
C ALA A 643 -33.48 30.56 11.12
N GLU A 644 -33.50 31.10 12.34
CA GLU A 644 -34.66 31.68 12.98
C GLU A 644 -34.89 33.17 12.72
N THR A 645 -33.96 33.87 12.06
CA THR A 645 -34.08 35.32 11.80
C THR A 645 -33.85 35.68 10.34
N ALA A 646 -34.49 36.77 9.90
CA ALA A 646 -34.22 37.35 8.59
C ALA A 646 -32.71 37.70 8.47
N PRO A 647 -32.05 37.38 7.33
CA PRO A 647 -32.65 37.08 6.03
C PRO A 647 -32.85 35.58 5.73
N ALA A 648 -32.93 34.71 6.75
CA ALA A 648 -33.41 33.35 6.59
C ALA A 648 -34.95 33.28 6.58
N VAL A 649 -35.50 32.25 5.94
CA VAL A 649 -36.92 31.90 5.89
C VAL A 649 -37.07 30.41 6.18
N CYS A 650 -37.82 30.07 7.22
CA CYS A 650 -38.17 28.70 7.59
C CYS A 650 -39.63 28.40 7.22
N GLN A 651 -39.87 27.37 6.41
CA GLN A 651 -41.22 26.85 6.16
C GLN A 651 -41.56 25.74 7.17
N GLY A 652 -41.85 26.18 8.40
CA GLY A 652 -42.12 25.33 9.54
C GLY A 652 -42.35 26.20 10.79
N THR A 653 -41.87 25.76 11.95
CA THR A 653 -41.82 26.59 13.16
C THR A 653 -40.39 26.97 13.51
N ILE A 654 -40.26 28.06 14.28
CA ILE A 654 -39.03 28.39 14.98
C ILE A 654 -39.17 27.87 16.40
N ASP A 655 -38.31 26.93 16.77
CA ASP A 655 -38.35 26.24 18.06
C ASP A 655 -37.05 26.51 18.85
N ALA A 656 -37.10 26.35 20.18
CA ALA A 656 -35.96 26.48 21.10
C ALA A 656 -35.95 25.38 22.19
N ASN A 657 -36.66 24.28 21.95
CA ASN A 657 -36.91 23.19 22.90
C ASN A 657 -35.78 22.13 22.97
N HIS A 658 -34.68 22.33 22.24
CA HIS A 658 -33.56 21.40 22.16
C HIS A 658 -32.22 22.10 22.39
N ALA A 659 -31.63 21.90 23.57
CA ALA A 659 -30.40 22.58 23.96
C ALA A 659 -29.25 22.39 22.94
N GLY A 660 -28.43 23.43 22.80
CA GLY A 660 -27.21 23.42 21.98
C GLY A 660 -27.31 24.10 20.62
N HIS A 661 -28.48 24.62 20.22
CA HIS A 661 -28.64 25.53 19.08
C HIS A 661 -27.86 26.86 19.28
N SER A 662 -27.68 27.61 18.21
CA SER A 662 -27.14 28.98 18.19
C SER A 662 -28.26 29.99 18.45
N GLY A 663 -27.92 31.28 18.46
CA GLY A 663 -28.91 32.36 18.48
C GLY A 663 -30.01 32.25 19.55
N SER A 664 -31.25 32.31 19.10
CA SER A 664 -32.48 32.30 19.91
C SER A 664 -33.40 31.10 19.63
N GLY A 665 -33.12 30.31 18.60
CA GLY A 665 -33.88 29.13 18.24
C GLY A 665 -33.25 28.37 17.07
N PHE A 666 -34.06 27.61 16.35
CA PHE A 666 -33.70 26.91 15.11
C PHE A 666 -34.93 26.70 14.24
N CYS A 667 -34.74 26.46 12.95
CA CYS A 667 -35.81 26.10 12.02
C CYS A 667 -36.20 24.62 12.16
N ASN A 668 -37.40 24.36 12.65
CA ASN A 668 -38.07 23.07 12.62
C ASN A 668 -38.96 23.00 11.36
N GLY A 669 -38.37 22.59 10.23
CA GLY A 669 -39.06 22.55 8.94
C GLY A 669 -40.20 21.53 8.91
N ASN A 670 -41.28 21.85 8.19
CA ASN A 670 -42.44 20.95 8.05
C ASN A 670 -42.02 19.56 7.52
N ALA A 671 -42.62 18.51 8.08
CA ALA A 671 -42.50 17.13 7.59
C ALA A 671 -43.33 16.92 6.31
N ALA A 672 -42.88 17.54 5.20
CA ALA A 672 -43.54 17.53 3.91
C ALA A 672 -42.52 17.65 2.77
N VAL A 673 -42.87 17.09 1.59
CA VAL A 673 -42.15 17.36 0.34
C VAL A 673 -42.33 18.82 -0.04
N GLY A 674 -41.25 19.52 -0.41
CA GLY A 674 -41.31 20.94 -0.76
C GLY A 674 -41.50 21.89 0.43
N ALA A 675 -41.24 21.42 1.66
CA ALA A 675 -40.85 22.32 2.76
C ALA A 675 -39.51 22.98 2.44
N TYR A 676 -39.09 24.04 3.13
CA TYR A 676 -37.73 24.55 2.97
C TYR A 676 -37.18 25.34 4.16
N ALA A 677 -35.85 25.43 4.19
CA ALA A 677 -35.11 26.50 4.86
C ALA A 677 -34.30 27.23 3.78
N GLU A 678 -34.50 28.54 3.65
CA GLU A 678 -33.84 29.37 2.64
C GLU A 678 -33.11 30.54 3.29
N PHE A 679 -31.87 30.78 2.88
CA PHE A 679 -31.00 31.85 3.37
C PHE A 679 -30.69 32.80 2.22
N THR A 680 -30.90 34.11 2.40
CA THR A 680 -30.38 35.11 1.46
C THR A 680 -29.05 35.63 1.98
N VAL A 681 -27.97 35.39 1.22
CA VAL A 681 -26.59 35.71 1.60
C VAL A 681 -25.97 36.67 0.61
N ASN A 682 -25.00 37.49 1.04
CA ASN A 682 -24.27 38.40 0.14
C ASN A 682 -22.81 37.97 -0.01
N ALA A 683 -22.31 37.95 -1.25
CA ALA A 683 -20.91 37.75 -1.57
C ALA A 683 -20.35 39.02 -2.22
N SER A 684 -19.16 39.47 -1.79
CA SER A 684 -18.53 40.69 -2.34
C SER A 684 -18.04 40.52 -3.78
N THR A 685 -17.71 39.29 -4.17
CA THR A 685 -17.29 38.89 -5.51
C THR A 685 -17.98 37.58 -5.92
N ALA A 686 -18.03 37.29 -7.22
CA ALA A 686 -18.47 36.00 -7.72
C ALA A 686 -17.35 34.96 -7.52
N GLY A 687 -17.68 33.75 -7.08
CA GLY A 687 -16.70 32.71 -6.83
C GLY A 687 -17.24 31.54 -6.01
N THR A 688 -16.36 30.61 -5.66
CA THR A 688 -16.71 29.48 -4.80
C THR A 688 -16.71 29.90 -3.33
N ALA A 689 -17.82 29.68 -2.63
CA ALA A 689 -17.95 29.85 -1.19
C ALA A 689 -18.05 28.50 -0.48
N THR A 690 -17.47 28.42 0.71
CA THR A 690 -17.66 27.32 1.64
C THR A 690 -18.87 27.61 2.53
N LEU A 691 -19.84 26.71 2.54
CA LEU A 691 -20.99 26.74 3.45
C LEU A 691 -20.76 25.79 4.63
N GLY A 692 -21.19 26.19 5.82
CA GLY A 692 -21.32 25.35 7.00
C GLY A 692 -22.77 25.31 7.48
N LEU A 693 -23.51 24.25 7.15
CA LEU A 693 -24.90 24.04 7.55
C LEU A 693 -24.95 23.25 8.86
N ARG A 694 -25.37 23.86 9.98
CA ARG A 694 -25.53 23.15 11.26
C ARG A 694 -26.97 22.63 11.41
N SER A 695 -27.10 21.37 11.82
CA SER A 695 -28.39 20.70 11.99
C SER A 695 -28.39 19.64 13.10
N ALA A 696 -29.57 19.22 13.55
CA ALA A 696 -29.75 18.08 14.46
C ALA A 696 -30.85 17.13 13.95
N HIS A 697 -30.64 15.82 14.13
CA HIS A 697 -31.53 14.76 13.66
C HIS A 697 -31.47 13.54 14.59
N ALA A 698 -32.48 13.35 15.44
CA ALA A 698 -32.42 12.38 16.55
C ALA A 698 -32.58 10.89 16.21
N ALA A 699 -32.74 10.51 14.94
CA ALA A 699 -33.10 9.15 14.56
C ALA A 699 -31.95 8.14 14.75
N SER A 700 -31.69 7.70 15.98
CA SER A 700 -30.64 6.73 16.30
C SER A 700 -30.83 5.42 15.52
N GLY A 701 -29.92 5.15 14.57
CA GLY A 701 -30.00 3.99 13.67
C GLY A 701 -31.00 4.12 12.50
N GLY A 702 -31.54 5.31 12.24
CA GLY A 702 -32.46 5.59 11.13
C GLY A 702 -31.77 6.00 9.82
N THR A 703 -32.58 6.21 8.78
CA THR A 703 -32.15 6.71 7.46
C THR A 703 -31.94 8.23 7.47
N ALA A 704 -30.98 8.73 6.69
CA ALA A 704 -30.76 10.16 6.48
C ALA A 704 -32.01 10.91 6.00
N ARG A 705 -32.12 12.20 6.34
CA ARG A 705 -33.06 13.14 5.70
C ARG A 705 -32.33 13.86 4.55
N PRO A 706 -32.55 13.52 3.27
CA PRO A 706 -31.91 14.24 2.18
C PRO A 706 -32.57 15.61 1.97
N ALA A 707 -31.79 16.58 1.52
CA ALA A 707 -32.29 17.83 0.95
C ALA A 707 -31.57 18.16 -0.37
N SER A 708 -32.32 18.51 -1.40
CA SER A 708 -31.78 19.20 -2.57
C SER A 708 -31.30 20.58 -2.14
N LEU A 709 -30.03 20.87 -2.41
CA LEU A 709 -29.46 22.19 -2.18
C LEU A 709 -29.56 22.99 -3.46
N ILE A 710 -30.33 24.07 -3.39
CA ILE A 710 -30.62 24.94 -4.53
C ILE A 710 -29.95 26.29 -4.27
N VAL A 711 -29.06 26.70 -5.19
CA VAL A 711 -28.39 28.00 -5.14
C VAL A 711 -28.82 28.81 -6.35
N ASN A 712 -29.39 29.99 -6.12
CA ASN A 712 -29.92 30.88 -7.16
C ASN A 712 -30.88 30.18 -8.14
N GLY A 713 -31.72 29.28 -7.63
CA GLY A 713 -32.69 28.50 -8.40
C GLY A 713 -32.16 27.23 -9.08
N ALA A 714 -30.83 26.98 -9.08
CA ALA A 714 -30.24 25.77 -9.62
C ALA A 714 -29.90 24.76 -8.51
N THR A 715 -30.27 23.48 -8.67
CA THR A 715 -29.82 22.43 -7.75
C THR A 715 -28.33 22.15 -7.96
N VAL A 716 -27.51 22.42 -6.94
CA VAL A 716 -26.04 22.24 -7.02
C VAL A 716 -25.55 21.00 -6.28
N ALA A 717 -26.33 20.47 -5.33
CA ALA A 717 -26.01 19.25 -4.59
C ALA A 717 -27.28 18.59 -4.01
N THR A 718 -27.14 17.36 -3.50
CA THR A 718 -28.07 16.79 -2.51
C THR A 718 -27.29 16.55 -1.23
N VAL A 719 -27.77 17.09 -0.10
CA VAL A 719 -27.15 16.97 1.21
C VAL A 719 -27.86 15.85 1.99
N PRO A 720 -27.19 14.72 2.31
CA PRO A 720 -27.72 13.72 3.22
C PRO A 720 -27.52 14.17 4.67
N PHE A 721 -28.59 14.57 5.35
CA PHE A 721 -28.55 14.85 6.78
C PHE A 721 -28.70 13.53 7.57
N GLU A 722 -27.56 12.88 7.77
CA GLU A 722 -27.42 11.70 8.61
C GLU A 722 -27.89 11.95 10.05
N PRO A 723 -28.37 10.92 10.77
CA PRO A 723 -28.75 11.09 12.17
C PRO A 723 -27.59 11.53 13.06
N THR A 724 -27.81 12.58 13.85
CA THR A 724 -26.88 13.05 14.89
C THR A 724 -27.06 12.32 16.23
N GLY A 725 -28.06 11.43 16.33
CA GLY A 725 -28.30 10.55 17.47
C GLY A 725 -29.13 11.15 18.61
N SER A 726 -29.28 12.48 18.66
CA SER A 726 -30.20 13.21 19.56
C SER A 726 -30.55 14.57 18.97
N TRP A 727 -31.73 15.12 19.27
CA TRP A 727 -32.10 16.49 18.89
C TRP A 727 -31.24 17.55 19.59
N THR A 728 -30.58 17.21 20.70
CA THR A 728 -29.62 18.07 21.40
C THR A 728 -28.18 17.90 20.91
N THR A 729 -27.95 17.02 19.92
CA THR A 729 -26.64 16.78 19.32
C THR A 729 -26.64 17.36 17.92
N TRP A 730 -25.80 18.37 17.71
CA TRP A 730 -25.77 19.16 16.49
C TRP A 730 -24.50 18.88 15.69
N ALA A 731 -24.63 18.71 14.37
CA ALA A 731 -23.54 18.48 13.44
C ALA A 731 -23.53 19.53 12.33
N THR A 732 -22.34 19.88 11.84
CA THR A 732 -22.17 20.83 10.72
C THR A 732 -21.75 20.09 9.46
N HIS A 733 -22.53 20.25 8.40
CA HIS A 733 -22.23 19.78 7.05
C HIS A 733 -21.49 20.88 6.30
N THR A 734 -20.31 20.56 5.74
CA THR A 734 -19.49 21.52 4.99
C THR A 734 -19.47 21.16 3.51
N LEU A 735 -19.67 22.16 2.66
CA LEU A 735 -19.80 21.99 1.21
C LEU A 735 -19.44 23.28 0.47
N ASN A 736 -19.03 23.16 -0.79
CA ASN A 736 -18.67 24.30 -1.63
C ASN A 736 -19.76 24.58 -2.65
N VAL A 737 -20.13 25.86 -2.82
CA VAL A 737 -21.14 26.29 -3.81
C VAL A 737 -20.63 27.48 -4.63
N PRO A 738 -21.05 27.64 -5.90
CA PRO A 738 -20.83 28.85 -6.66
C PRO A 738 -21.78 29.96 -6.19
N LEU A 739 -21.25 31.13 -5.84
CA LEU A 739 -22.02 32.35 -5.59
C LEU A 739 -21.74 33.41 -6.67
N ASN A 740 -22.77 34.16 -7.03
CA ASN A 740 -22.67 35.39 -7.80
C ASN A 740 -22.18 36.54 -6.91
N ALA A 741 -21.61 37.60 -7.50
CA ALA A 741 -21.38 38.84 -6.77
C ALA A 741 -22.74 39.48 -6.38
N GLY A 742 -22.83 40.00 -5.17
CA GLY A 742 -24.08 40.52 -4.59
C GLY A 742 -24.90 39.45 -3.89
N SER A 743 -26.23 39.57 -4.02
CA SER A 743 -27.19 38.72 -3.30
C SER A 743 -27.37 37.34 -3.94
N ASN A 744 -27.44 36.32 -3.10
CA ASN A 744 -27.61 34.91 -3.48
C ASN A 744 -28.65 34.25 -2.59
N THR A 745 -29.43 33.33 -3.15
CA THR A 745 -30.36 32.48 -2.38
C THR A 745 -29.78 31.08 -2.24
N ILE A 746 -29.83 30.53 -1.02
CA ILE A 746 -29.38 29.18 -0.69
C ILE A 746 -30.53 28.46 0.01
N ARG A 747 -31.16 27.50 -0.67
CA ARG A 747 -32.33 26.76 -0.19
C ARG A 747 -32.03 25.29 0.03
N LEU A 748 -32.51 24.76 1.15
CA LEU A 748 -32.64 23.33 1.43
C LEU A 748 -34.08 22.89 1.19
N ASP A 749 -34.28 21.97 0.26
CA ASP A 749 -35.60 21.46 -0.17
C ASP A 749 -35.63 19.92 -0.02
N PRO A 750 -36.39 19.33 0.92
CA PRO A 750 -36.43 17.89 1.14
C PRO A 750 -37.33 17.22 0.09
N PRO A 751 -36.82 16.28 -0.73
CA PRO A 751 -37.61 15.55 -1.72
C PRO A 751 -38.48 14.44 -1.11
N THR A 752 -38.61 14.38 0.22
CA THR A 752 -39.32 13.30 0.93
C THR A 752 -40.26 13.86 2.00
N ALA A 753 -41.34 13.12 2.30
CA ALA A 753 -42.30 13.48 3.34
C ALA A 753 -41.72 13.48 4.77
N ALA A 754 -40.47 13.06 4.97
CA ALA A 754 -39.78 13.19 6.26
C ALA A 754 -39.37 14.64 6.59
N GLY A 755 -39.35 15.55 5.60
CA GLY A 755 -38.93 16.94 5.75
C GLY A 755 -37.42 17.10 6.01
N LEU A 756 -37.04 18.32 6.40
CA LEU A 756 -35.67 18.64 6.82
C LEU A 756 -35.37 18.08 8.23
N PRO A 757 -34.09 17.94 8.63
CA PRO A 757 -33.74 17.95 10.05
C PRO A 757 -33.99 19.34 10.67
N ASN A 758 -33.76 19.50 11.97
CA ASN A 758 -33.73 20.84 12.57
C ASN A 758 -32.52 21.60 12.04
N ILE A 759 -32.73 22.74 11.38
CA ILE A 759 -31.65 23.58 10.83
C ILE A 759 -31.37 24.72 11.79
N ASP A 760 -30.13 24.81 12.27
CA ASP A 760 -29.68 25.79 13.25
C ASP A 760 -29.21 27.08 12.56
N TYR A 761 -28.17 26.97 11.74
CA TYR A 761 -27.63 28.10 10.98
C TYR A 761 -26.91 27.69 9.70
N LEU A 762 -26.63 28.70 8.88
CA LEU A 762 -25.70 28.66 7.76
C LEU A 762 -24.54 29.64 8.02
N ASP A 763 -23.31 29.12 8.11
CA ASP A 763 -22.09 29.94 8.01
C ASP A 763 -21.62 30.01 6.55
N VAL A 764 -21.27 31.20 6.04
CA VAL A 764 -20.78 31.39 4.66
C VAL A 764 -19.41 32.07 4.63
N SER A 765 -18.40 31.38 4.08
CA SER A 765 -17.06 31.93 3.85
C SER A 765 -16.71 31.93 2.37
N THR A 766 -16.50 33.12 1.80
CA THR A 766 -15.92 33.32 0.46
C THR A 766 -14.41 33.34 0.54
N ALA A 767 -13.72 32.73 -0.43
CA ALA A 767 -12.25 32.79 -0.51
C ALA A 767 -11.78 34.21 -0.88
N GLY A 768 -11.57 35.07 0.12
CA GLY A 768 -11.17 36.47 -0.11
C GLY A 768 -11.20 37.43 1.09
N THR A 769 -11.33 36.93 2.33
CA THR A 769 -11.32 37.72 3.58
C THR A 769 -10.47 37.04 4.65
#